data_AF-A0A5C5VG75-F1
#
_entry.id   AF-A0A5C5VG75-F1
#
_cell.length_a   1.000
_cell.length_b   1.000
_cell.length_c   1.000
_cell.angle_alpha   90.00
_cell.angle_beta   90.00
_cell.angle_gamma   90.00
#
_symmetry.space_group_name_H-M   'P 1'
#
loop_
_entity.id
_entity.type
_entity.pdbx_description
1 polymer ?
#
loop_
_entity_poly.entity_id
_entity_poly.type
_entity_poly.pdbx_seq_one_letter_code
_entity_poly.pdbx_strand_id
1 'polypeptide(L)'
;MAKKNKNKRRGPDPTTPAAAKSKKKAAKPTPTHGQATRETIESLVIAFVLAFLFRTFQAEAFVIPTGSMAPTLMGRHADLTCTECGQRFRINESELTDAEVAQVIQDQADRGRHGITPAQVMAQYRGVAGQCPDCRHSMWLGPVEGVPASRDSKPQRSYSGDRILVNKYLYSFTDPKRWDVVVFKYPGDAVQNYIKRLVGLPGEELQIEGGDLFVRTSADDEFKIVAKPPKKILAMRQLVHDTKREPGELISANYPLRWNPAGGESLWEADETIDGHQVDVSYRVDASDQTSWLRYVHVPPNAQTWVMSESERVDLAAEAEPQLVTDYNAYNTTIDMRQLQRQQGKVFMPGKDRGLHWVGDLIVDAKVDIQSDQGRLTLELVEAGCRFRCTFDVADGTAELTAVPFDGGDAVSIARCDRTGVKGDGRHTLRLANVDNRLTVWVDNSVLGFDAPTDYDANQLLATSGAILPRSSQGNPGDLSPAGVGAEGMEATVENLVLWRDIYYIAEKATFGNRSPNFTPSDFELAGDEFDIAVKTDSGNVPLPDLLRDPELWNAFRARRAQQFQLSDDQFFVMGDNSAASSDARLWANGNGNRGGVPGGPYLERKMLIGKAVCVYWPHSFDKVPGTSLPFPLFPNVGDMRLVR
;
A
#
# COMPACT_ATOMS: atom_id res chain seq x y z
N MET A 1 -72.76 -2.98 35.63
CA MET A 1 -73.50 -1.92 36.34
C MET A 1 -72.62 -1.32 37.44
N ALA A 2 -72.92 -0.10 37.85
CA ALA A 2 -71.97 0.90 38.33
C ALA A 2 -71.76 0.97 39.86
N LYS A 3 -70.67 1.67 40.23
CA LYS A 3 -70.56 2.69 41.30
C LYS A 3 -70.38 2.29 42.78
N LYS A 4 -69.20 2.68 43.28
CA LYS A 4 -68.94 3.75 44.30
C LYS A 4 -69.48 3.59 45.74
N ASN A 5 -68.50 3.51 46.65
CA ASN A 5 -68.10 4.51 47.67
C ASN A 5 -68.90 4.68 48.99
N LYS A 6 -68.09 4.76 50.06
CA LYS A 6 -68.22 5.51 51.34
C LYS A 6 -69.27 5.05 52.39
N ASN A 7 -68.79 4.85 53.62
CA ASN A 7 -69.12 5.81 54.69
C ASN A 7 -68.17 5.80 55.90
N LYS A 8 -67.99 7.00 56.48
CA LYS A 8 -67.30 7.35 57.74
C LYS A 8 -68.32 7.45 58.88
N ARG A 9 -67.87 7.28 60.13
CA ARG A 9 -68.30 7.91 61.42
C ARG A 9 -67.45 7.27 62.55
N ARG A 10 -67.03 7.89 63.66
CA ARG A 10 -67.03 9.25 64.25
C ARG A 10 -66.05 9.17 65.46
N GLY A 11 -65.41 10.29 65.86
CA GLY A 11 -64.29 10.36 66.85
C GLY A 11 -64.63 10.22 68.34
N PRO A 12 -63.70 10.61 69.24
CA PRO A 12 -63.81 11.94 69.90
C PRO A 12 -62.48 12.72 70.07
N ASP A 13 -62.62 14.01 70.40
CA ASP A 13 -61.64 15.11 70.63
C ASP A 13 -61.40 15.34 72.16
N PRO A 14 -60.63 16.34 72.65
CA PRO A 14 -59.42 17.03 72.14
C PRO A 14 -58.33 17.28 73.24
N THR A 15 -57.07 17.51 72.85
CA THR A 15 -56.07 18.32 73.62
C THR A 15 -54.96 18.84 72.69
N THR A 16 -54.53 20.09 72.87
CA THR A 16 -53.45 20.83 72.14
C THR A 16 -52.51 21.47 73.20
N PRO A 17 -51.29 22.02 72.95
CA PRO A 17 -50.31 21.90 71.84
C PRO A 17 -48.81 21.69 72.25
N ALA A 18 -47.96 21.52 71.23
CA ALA A 18 -46.55 21.97 71.07
C ALA A 18 -45.36 21.16 71.64
N ALA A 19 -44.55 20.58 70.74
CA ALA A 19 -43.19 21.07 70.38
C ALA A 19 -42.44 20.02 69.53
N ALA A 20 -42.16 20.35 68.26
CA ALA A 20 -41.37 19.53 67.36
C ALA A 20 -39.87 19.60 67.73
N LYS A 21 -39.24 18.46 68.04
CA LYS A 21 -37.78 18.34 68.11
C LYS A 21 -37.25 17.75 66.80
N SER A 22 -36.63 18.62 66.00
CA SER A 22 -35.81 18.27 64.84
C SER A 22 -34.62 17.40 65.27
N LYS A 23 -34.54 16.16 64.76
CA LYS A 23 -33.32 15.34 64.82
C LYS A 23 -32.42 15.76 63.64
N LYS A 24 -31.37 16.53 63.92
CA LYS A 24 -30.28 16.79 62.96
C LYS A 24 -29.62 15.47 62.54
N LYS A 25 -29.74 15.10 61.26
CA LYS A 25 -28.83 14.15 60.61
C LYS A 25 -27.42 14.76 60.63
N ALA A 26 -26.43 14.01 61.13
CA ALA A 26 -25.03 14.39 61.01
C ALA A 26 -24.67 14.50 59.52
N ALA A 27 -24.35 15.72 59.07
CA ALA A 27 -23.84 15.97 57.73
C ALA A 27 -22.47 15.29 57.61
N LYS A 28 -22.26 14.49 56.55
CA LYS A 28 -20.89 14.13 56.13
C LYS A 28 -20.13 15.45 55.92
N PRO A 29 -18.90 15.59 56.44
CA PRO A 29 -18.14 16.81 56.26
C PRO A 29 -17.94 17.08 54.76
N THR A 30 -18.40 18.23 54.30
CA THR A 30 -18.12 18.74 52.95
C THR A 30 -16.60 18.88 52.84
N PRO A 31 -15.94 18.28 51.82
CA PRO A 31 -14.50 18.39 51.68
C PRO A 31 -14.12 19.87 51.63
N THR A 32 -13.23 20.28 52.53
CA THR A 32 -12.72 21.65 52.53
C THR A 32 -11.96 21.89 51.23
N HIS A 33 -11.99 23.11 50.68
CA HIS A 33 -11.40 23.44 49.37
C HIS A 33 -9.92 23.00 49.21
N GLY A 34 -9.19 22.84 50.33
CA GLY A 34 -7.83 22.31 50.41
C GLY A 34 -7.67 20.79 50.28
N GLN A 35 -8.69 20.00 50.65
CA GLN A 35 -8.68 18.53 50.51
C GLN A 35 -8.94 18.12 49.05
N ALA A 36 -9.93 18.72 48.41
CA ALA A 36 -10.23 18.45 46.99
C ALA A 36 -9.06 18.85 46.07
N THR A 37 -8.39 19.97 46.36
CA THR A 37 -7.19 20.40 45.62
C THR A 37 -6.00 19.47 45.87
N ARG A 38 -5.78 18.99 47.10
CA ARG A 38 -4.75 18.00 47.41
C ARG A 38 -4.99 16.67 46.68
N GLU A 39 -6.22 16.14 46.69
CA GLU A 39 -6.57 14.91 45.97
C GLU A 39 -6.39 15.06 44.45
N THR A 40 -6.71 16.23 43.91
CA THR A 40 -6.46 16.56 42.50
C THR A 40 -4.97 16.58 42.18
N ILE A 41 -4.16 17.24 43.03
CA ILE A 41 -2.70 17.31 42.86
C ILE A 41 -2.08 15.92 43.00
N GLU A 42 -2.48 15.13 43.99
CA GLU A 42 -1.99 13.76 44.21
C GLU A 42 -2.33 12.85 43.01
N SER A 43 -3.56 12.94 42.50
CA SER A 43 -3.96 12.21 41.28
C SER A 43 -3.15 12.62 40.06
N LEU A 44 -2.85 13.92 39.90
CA LEU A 44 -2.01 14.42 38.80
C LEU A 44 -0.55 13.95 38.93
N VAL A 45 0.00 13.94 40.15
CA VAL A 45 1.37 13.45 40.40
C VAL A 45 1.45 11.94 40.16
N ILE A 46 0.49 11.15 40.66
CA ILE A 46 0.42 9.70 40.40
C ILE A 46 0.28 9.46 38.89
N ALA A 47 -0.61 10.18 38.20
CA ALA A 47 -0.76 10.08 36.76
C ALA A 47 0.54 10.43 36.02
N PHE A 48 1.27 11.47 36.45
CA PHE A 48 2.55 11.85 35.86
C PHE A 48 3.65 10.81 36.10
N VAL A 49 3.76 10.28 37.32
CA VAL A 49 4.72 9.23 37.67
C VAL A 49 4.39 7.94 36.92
N LEU A 50 3.12 7.52 36.88
CA LEU A 50 2.71 6.34 36.10
C LEU A 50 2.92 6.56 34.60
N ALA A 51 2.63 7.74 34.07
CA ALA A 51 2.90 8.05 32.67
C ALA A 51 4.41 8.05 32.37
N PHE A 52 5.24 8.54 33.29
CA PHE A 52 6.69 8.50 33.18
C PHE A 52 7.21 7.07 33.25
N LEU A 53 6.81 6.27 34.25
CA LEU A 53 7.18 4.86 34.37
C LEU A 53 6.72 4.05 33.15
N PHE A 54 5.49 4.26 32.68
CA PHE A 54 4.96 3.64 31.47
C PHE A 54 5.79 4.02 30.24
N ARG A 55 6.17 5.30 30.10
CA ARG A 55 7.04 5.77 29.00
C ARG A 55 8.48 5.25 29.09
N THR A 56 9.07 5.24 30.27
CA THR A 56 10.44 4.82 30.48
C THR A 56 10.58 3.31 30.27
N PHE A 57 9.62 2.53 30.77
CA PHE A 57 9.74 1.09 30.80
C PHE A 57 8.91 0.39 29.71
N GLN A 58 7.64 0.72 29.53
CA GLN A 58 6.72 -0.14 28.76
C GLN A 58 6.54 0.27 27.29
N ALA A 59 6.45 1.58 27.01
CA ALA A 59 6.16 2.07 25.67
C ALA A 59 6.95 3.34 25.32
N GLU A 60 7.73 3.29 24.25
CA GLU A 60 8.48 4.45 23.76
C GLU A 60 7.84 5.03 22.49
N ALA A 61 7.82 6.36 22.42
CA ALA A 61 7.37 7.10 21.26
C ALA A 61 8.54 7.38 20.33
N PHE A 62 8.45 6.94 19.08
CA PHE A 62 9.45 7.25 18.05
C PHE A 62 8.84 8.08 16.93
N VAL A 63 9.63 8.97 16.36
CA VAL A 63 9.35 9.60 15.07
C VAL A 63 10.10 8.80 14.01
N ILE A 64 9.45 8.48 12.90
CA ILE A 64 10.08 7.78 11.78
C ILE A 64 10.66 8.84 10.83
N PRO A 65 11.99 9.03 10.78
CA PRO A 65 12.56 10.08 9.95
C PRO A 65 12.61 9.69 8.48
N THR A 66 12.77 8.40 8.17
CA THR A 66 13.02 7.90 6.81
C THR A 66 11.83 7.17 6.22
N GLY A 67 11.55 7.45 4.96
CA GLY A 67 10.51 6.82 4.17
C GLY A 67 10.95 5.44 3.72
N SER A 68 10.47 4.39 4.39
CA SER A 68 10.95 3.05 4.10
C SER A 68 9.97 1.91 4.39
N MET A 69 8.74 2.26 4.79
CA MET A 69 7.71 1.32 5.22
C MET A 69 6.34 1.70 4.65
N ALA A 70 6.32 2.51 3.58
CA ALA A 70 5.08 2.85 2.88
C ALA A 70 4.45 1.59 2.25
N PRO A 71 3.11 1.49 2.16
CA PRO A 71 2.13 2.45 2.64
C PRO A 71 1.80 2.33 4.14
N THR A 72 2.41 1.39 4.88
CA THR A 72 2.04 1.11 6.27
C THR A 72 2.48 2.16 7.28
N LEU A 73 3.68 2.72 7.09
CA LEU A 73 4.26 3.74 7.94
C LEU A 73 4.99 4.77 7.09
N MET A 74 4.75 6.05 7.37
CA MET A 74 5.35 7.14 6.61
C MET A 74 6.55 7.71 7.36
N GLY A 75 7.68 7.83 6.65
CA GLY A 75 8.81 8.66 7.08
C GLY A 75 8.54 10.13 6.81
N ARG A 76 9.58 10.96 6.69
CA ARG A 76 9.39 12.33 6.21
C ARG A 76 8.74 12.32 4.82
N HIS A 77 7.63 13.05 4.64
CA HIS A 77 6.83 12.98 3.41
C HIS A 77 6.02 14.25 3.17
N ALA A 78 5.62 14.45 1.91
CA ALA A 78 4.54 15.35 1.55
C ALA A 78 3.22 14.59 1.38
N ASP A 79 2.12 15.17 1.86
CA ASP A 79 0.78 14.76 1.44
C ASP A 79 0.38 15.57 0.21
N LEU A 80 -0.06 14.89 -0.84
CA LEU A 80 -0.48 15.48 -2.10
C LEU A 80 -1.92 15.06 -2.42
N THR A 81 -2.66 15.99 -3.01
CA THR A 81 -3.92 15.70 -3.71
C THR A 81 -3.68 16.07 -5.16
N CYS A 82 -3.72 15.09 -6.06
CA CYS A 82 -3.56 15.34 -7.49
C CYS A 82 -4.61 16.35 -7.95
N THR A 83 -4.20 17.40 -8.64
CA THR A 83 -5.10 18.42 -9.17
C THR A 83 -5.95 17.93 -10.34
N GLU A 84 -5.47 16.90 -11.05
CA GLU A 84 -6.15 16.40 -12.25
C GLU A 84 -7.12 15.25 -12.01
N CYS A 85 -6.94 14.44 -10.96
CA CYS A 85 -7.88 13.35 -10.64
C CYS A 85 -8.37 13.36 -9.19
N GLY A 86 -7.84 14.24 -8.34
CA GLY A 86 -8.16 14.27 -6.92
C GLY A 86 -7.58 13.12 -6.09
N GLN A 87 -6.77 12.23 -6.68
CA GLN A 87 -6.16 11.14 -5.92
C GLN A 87 -5.25 11.68 -4.83
N ARG A 88 -5.48 11.22 -3.59
CA ARG A 88 -4.59 11.51 -2.47
C ARG A 88 -3.43 10.53 -2.46
N PHE A 89 -2.21 11.04 -2.39
CA PHE A 89 -1.01 10.21 -2.34
C PHE A 89 0.08 10.91 -1.53
N ARG A 90 1.16 10.17 -1.27
CA ARG A 90 2.29 10.65 -0.48
C ARG A 90 3.56 10.40 -1.24
N ILE A 91 4.52 11.30 -1.10
CA ILE A 91 5.87 11.13 -1.65
C ILE A 91 6.90 11.29 -0.55
N ASN A 92 7.99 10.56 -0.67
CA ASN A 92 9.09 10.57 0.29
C ASN A 92 9.86 11.90 0.20
N GLU A 93 10.02 12.57 1.33
CA GLU A 93 10.83 13.79 1.44
C GLU A 93 11.99 13.59 2.42
N SER A 94 12.41 12.34 2.61
CA SER A 94 13.58 12.03 3.44
C SER A 94 14.80 12.74 2.88
N GLU A 95 15.51 13.40 3.78
CA GLU A 95 16.79 14.03 3.47
C GLU A 95 17.90 12.98 3.50
N LEU A 96 18.99 13.25 2.76
CA LEU A 96 20.19 12.45 2.84
C LEU A 96 20.75 12.50 4.28
N THR A 97 21.22 11.36 4.75
CA THR A 97 22.00 11.23 5.98
C THR A 97 23.38 11.87 5.82
N ASP A 98 24.04 12.21 6.94
CA ASP A 98 25.40 12.75 6.92
C ASP A 98 26.40 11.81 6.20
N ALA A 99 26.19 10.49 6.32
CA ALA A 99 26.98 9.48 5.64
C ALA A 99 26.77 9.52 4.11
N GLU A 100 25.52 9.63 3.66
CA GLU A 100 25.20 9.77 2.23
C GLU A 100 25.72 11.09 1.66
N VAL A 101 25.62 12.19 2.41
CA VAL A 101 26.19 13.48 2.01
C VAL A 101 27.71 13.38 1.87
N ALA A 102 28.40 12.81 2.85
CA ALA A 102 29.84 12.60 2.78
C ALA A 102 30.24 11.74 1.57
N GLN A 103 29.45 10.69 1.27
CA GLN A 103 29.65 9.83 0.13
C GLN A 103 29.48 10.59 -1.19
N VAL A 104 28.43 11.40 -1.34
CA VAL A 104 28.23 12.24 -2.55
C VAL A 104 29.40 13.21 -2.74
N ILE A 105 29.89 13.83 -1.68
CA ILE A 105 31.04 14.75 -1.75
C ILE A 105 32.28 14.00 -2.25
N GLN A 106 32.54 12.80 -1.72
CA GLN A 106 33.66 11.97 -2.16
C GLN A 106 33.52 11.54 -3.62
N ASP A 107 32.36 11.05 -4.04
CA ASP A 107 32.09 10.65 -5.42
C ASP A 107 32.29 11.81 -6.42
N GLN A 108 31.95 13.04 -6.00
CA GLN A 108 32.19 14.24 -6.82
C GLN A 108 33.67 14.60 -6.88
N ALA A 109 34.39 14.51 -5.76
CA ALA A 109 35.83 14.74 -5.71
C ALA A 109 36.60 13.75 -6.60
N ASP A 110 36.22 12.47 -6.58
CA ASP A 110 36.80 11.43 -7.43
C ASP A 110 36.58 11.70 -8.93
N ARG A 111 35.51 12.44 -9.27
CA ARG A 111 35.20 12.92 -10.64
C ARG A 111 35.80 14.29 -10.96
N GLY A 112 36.72 14.79 -10.13
CA GLY A 112 37.42 16.07 -10.31
C GLY A 112 36.61 17.31 -9.93
N ARG A 113 35.46 17.16 -9.25
CA ARG A 113 34.65 18.27 -8.74
C ARG A 113 34.90 18.46 -7.25
N HIS A 114 35.75 19.42 -6.91
CA HIS A 114 36.13 19.75 -5.53
C HIS A 114 35.37 20.98 -4.99
N GLY A 115 35.35 21.13 -3.67
CA GLY A 115 34.84 22.34 -3.00
C GLY A 115 33.32 22.41 -2.82
N ILE A 116 32.58 21.33 -3.10
CA ILE A 116 31.14 21.27 -2.79
C ILE A 116 30.93 21.07 -1.29
N THR A 117 30.04 21.88 -0.72
CA THR A 117 29.69 21.85 0.70
C THR A 117 28.52 20.90 0.97
N PRO A 118 28.39 20.36 2.21
CA PRO A 118 27.20 19.59 2.60
C PRO A 118 25.87 20.30 2.30
N ALA A 119 25.80 21.61 2.57
CA ALA A 119 24.59 22.40 2.30
C ALA A 119 24.24 22.45 0.80
N GLN A 120 25.23 22.54 -0.08
CA GLN A 120 25.01 22.49 -1.53
C GLN A 120 24.54 21.11 -1.99
N VAL A 121 25.06 20.04 -1.41
CA VAL A 121 24.55 18.68 -1.67
C VAL A 121 23.10 18.57 -1.25
N MET A 122 22.76 18.95 -0.01
CA MET A 122 21.38 18.89 0.47
C MET A 122 20.41 19.70 -0.39
N ALA A 123 20.84 20.87 -0.88
CA ALA A 123 20.03 21.68 -1.79
C ALA A 123 19.80 21.01 -3.16
N GLN A 124 20.77 20.25 -3.67
CA GLN A 124 20.64 19.50 -4.94
C GLN A 124 19.68 18.31 -4.83
N TYR A 125 19.66 17.63 -3.68
CA TYR A 125 18.82 16.45 -3.44
C TYR A 125 17.45 16.79 -2.82
N ARG A 126 17.13 18.08 -2.69
CA ARG A 126 15.82 18.52 -2.21
C ARG A 126 14.74 18.13 -3.23
N GLY A 127 13.72 17.40 -2.78
CA GLY A 127 12.53 17.10 -3.57
C GLY A 127 11.75 18.34 -3.96
N VAL A 128 11.26 18.38 -5.20
CA VAL A 128 10.47 19.50 -5.76
C VAL A 128 9.19 19.07 -6.45
N ALA A 129 9.07 17.80 -6.85
CA ALA A 129 7.85 17.26 -7.42
C ALA A 129 7.73 15.76 -7.11
N GLY A 130 6.56 15.18 -7.37
CA GLY A 130 6.36 13.74 -7.41
C GLY A 130 5.11 13.38 -8.21
N GLN A 131 4.89 12.09 -8.47
CA GLN A 131 3.91 11.65 -9.46
C GLN A 131 2.73 10.89 -8.85
N CYS A 132 1.52 11.23 -9.29
CA CYS A 132 0.28 10.58 -8.91
C CYS A 132 0.32 9.07 -9.24
N PRO A 133 -0.12 8.16 -8.33
CA PRO A 133 -0.14 6.73 -8.61
C PRO A 133 -1.16 6.29 -9.65
N ASP A 134 -2.24 7.06 -9.81
CA ASP A 134 -3.32 6.67 -10.69
C ASP A 134 -3.17 7.27 -12.10
N CYS A 135 -3.31 8.59 -12.23
CA CYS A 135 -3.26 9.26 -13.54
C CYS A 135 -1.86 9.65 -14.02
N ARG A 136 -0.82 9.38 -13.22
CA ARG A 136 0.60 9.71 -13.50
C ARG A 136 0.90 11.19 -13.77
N HIS A 137 -0.01 12.09 -13.40
CA HIS A 137 0.26 13.53 -13.40
C HIS A 137 1.36 13.89 -12.40
N SER A 138 2.27 14.79 -12.80
CA SER A 138 3.39 15.22 -11.97
C SER A 138 3.01 16.46 -11.18
N MET A 139 3.03 16.33 -9.86
CA MET A 139 2.62 17.35 -8.90
C MET A 139 3.84 18.06 -8.32
N TRP A 140 3.82 19.39 -8.35
CA TRP A 140 4.85 20.21 -7.70
C TRP A 140 4.64 20.27 -6.18
N LEU A 141 5.73 20.24 -5.43
CA LEU A 141 5.74 20.49 -3.99
C LEU A 141 5.65 21.99 -3.64
N GLY A 142 5.88 22.87 -4.61
CA GLY A 142 5.81 24.32 -4.43
C GLY A 142 6.45 25.07 -5.58
N PRO A 143 6.53 26.41 -5.48
CA PRO A 143 7.18 27.22 -6.51
C PRO A 143 8.68 26.93 -6.57
N VAL A 144 9.21 26.80 -7.78
CA VAL A 144 10.64 26.65 -8.04
C VAL A 144 11.11 27.83 -8.91
N GLU A 145 12.18 28.50 -8.50
CA GLU A 145 12.74 29.62 -9.25
C GLU A 145 13.18 29.18 -10.65
N GLY A 146 12.81 29.96 -11.67
CA GLY A 146 13.13 29.66 -13.07
C GLY A 146 12.21 28.63 -13.75
N VAL A 147 11.25 28.06 -13.03
CA VAL A 147 10.18 27.22 -13.60
C VAL A 147 8.89 28.03 -13.67
N PRO A 148 8.18 28.08 -14.82
CA PRO A 148 6.89 28.74 -14.91
C PRO A 148 5.94 28.21 -13.85
N ALA A 149 5.25 29.12 -13.14
CA ALA A 149 4.25 28.73 -12.16
C ALA A 149 3.11 27.98 -12.85
N SER A 150 2.98 26.68 -12.59
CA SER A 150 1.80 25.90 -13.00
C SER A 150 0.71 26.01 -11.94
N ARG A 151 -0.50 25.53 -12.26
CA ARG A 151 -1.64 25.48 -11.31
C ARG A 151 -1.31 24.72 -10.01
N ASP A 152 -0.32 23.83 -10.05
CA ASP A 152 0.02 22.89 -8.98
C ASP A 152 1.19 23.35 -8.12
N SER A 153 1.86 24.46 -8.49
CA SER A 153 3.02 24.98 -7.76
C SER A 153 2.67 25.66 -6.43
N LYS A 154 1.53 25.32 -5.83
CA LYS A 154 1.19 25.76 -4.47
C LYS A 154 2.08 25.01 -3.48
N PRO A 155 2.63 25.68 -2.45
CA PRO A 155 3.40 25.01 -1.42
C PRO A 155 2.60 23.86 -0.80
N GLN A 156 3.13 22.65 -0.96
CA GLN A 156 2.63 21.43 -0.36
C GLN A 156 3.29 21.26 1.00
N ARG A 157 2.59 20.60 1.91
CA ARG A 157 3.07 20.47 3.28
C ARG A 157 3.94 19.24 3.42
N SER A 158 5.14 19.45 3.96
CA SER A 158 6.04 18.39 4.40
C SER A 158 5.80 18.05 5.88
N TYR A 159 5.88 16.78 6.21
CA TYR A 159 5.73 16.25 7.57
C TYR A 159 6.97 15.49 7.98
N SER A 160 7.36 15.58 9.25
CA SER A 160 8.54 14.89 9.81
C SER A 160 8.40 13.36 9.92
N GLY A 161 7.26 12.80 9.51
CA GLY A 161 6.92 11.37 9.58
C GLY A 161 6.01 10.97 10.74
N ASP A 162 5.50 9.74 10.63
CA ASP A 162 4.57 9.13 11.57
C ASP A 162 5.22 9.00 12.96
N ARG A 163 4.43 9.25 14.02
CA ARG A 163 4.84 8.94 15.39
C ARG A 163 4.21 7.63 15.84
N ILE A 164 5.07 6.69 16.21
CA ILE A 164 4.67 5.34 16.61
C ILE A 164 4.89 5.08 18.08
N LEU A 165 4.06 4.21 18.64
CA LEU A 165 4.27 3.61 19.95
C LEU A 165 4.89 2.22 19.78
N VAL A 166 5.99 1.97 20.47
CA VAL A 166 6.70 0.69 20.45
C VAL A 166 6.57 -0.01 21.78
N ASN A 167 6.13 -1.27 21.76
CA ASN A 167 6.14 -2.15 22.93
C ASN A 167 7.52 -2.83 23.04
N LYS A 168 8.30 -2.43 24.05
CA LYS A 168 9.67 -2.92 24.27
C LYS A 168 9.74 -4.31 24.87
N TYR A 169 8.77 -4.68 25.70
CA TYR A 169 8.82 -5.93 26.46
C TYR A 169 8.19 -7.12 25.77
N LEU A 170 7.41 -6.91 24.70
CA LEU A 170 6.73 -8.00 24.02
C LEU A 170 7.69 -9.15 23.65
N TYR A 171 8.88 -8.80 23.14
CA TYR A 171 9.88 -9.79 22.73
C TYR A 171 10.73 -10.36 23.87
N SER A 172 10.52 -9.90 25.11
CA SER A 172 11.05 -10.58 26.29
C SER A 172 10.19 -11.77 26.73
N PHE A 173 8.94 -11.86 26.24
CA PHE A 173 7.97 -12.89 26.64
C PHE A 173 7.48 -13.76 25.47
N THR A 174 7.61 -13.28 24.24
CA THR A 174 7.16 -14.00 23.03
C THR A 174 8.15 -13.79 21.90
N ASP A 175 8.35 -14.80 21.05
CA ASP A 175 9.20 -14.60 19.88
C ASP A 175 8.57 -13.66 18.84
N PRO A 176 9.39 -12.86 18.14
CA PRO A 176 8.93 -12.09 16.99
C PRO A 176 8.31 -13.00 15.93
N LYS A 177 7.17 -12.56 15.39
CA LYS A 177 6.48 -13.31 14.34
C LYS A 177 6.76 -12.70 12.98
N ARG A 178 6.68 -13.53 11.93
CA ARG A 178 6.74 -13.03 10.56
C ARG A 178 5.66 -11.98 10.34
N TRP A 179 5.99 -10.97 9.55
CA TRP A 179 5.20 -9.77 9.29
C TRP A 179 5.08 -8.79 10.46
N ASP A 180 5.72 -9.04 11.59
CA ASP A 180 5.80 -8.03 12.64
C ASP A 180 6.66 -6.86 12.19
N VAL A 181 6.18 -5.64 12.47
CA VAL A 181 6.97 -4.43 12.26
C VAL A 181 7.78 -4.16 13.52
N VAL A 182 9.10 -4.25 13.40
CA VAL A 182 10.03 -4.20 14.51
C VAL A 182 10.89 -2.95 14.47
N VAL A 183 11.19 -2.43 15.65
CA VAL A 183 12.17 -1.36 15.85
C VAL A 183 13.43 -1.97 16.44
N PHE A 184 14.58 -1.60 15.91
CA PHE A 184 15.88 -2.15 16.29
C PHE A 184 17.00 -1.12 16.08
N LYS A 185 18.16 -1.37 16.68
CA LYS A 185 19.37 -0.60 16.41
C LYS A 185 19.96 -0.98 15.06
N TYR A 186 20.24 0.01 14.20
CA TYR A 186 20.85 -0.24 12.90
C TYR A 186 22.18 -0.99 13.07
N PRO A 187 22.37 -2.14 12.40
CA PRO A 187 23.59 -2.94 12.53
C PRO A 187 24.88 -2.25 12.04
N GLY A 188 24.84 -1.06 11.46
CA GLY A 188 26.06 -0.36 11.04
C GLY A 188 26.71 0.40 12.19
N ASP A 189 26.13 1.55 12.56
CA ASP A 189 26.66 2.44 13.60
C ASP A 189 26.07 2.19 15.00
N ALA A 190 25.01 1.38 15.10
CA ALA A 190 24.21 1.12 16.32
C ALA A 190 23.70 2.38 17.04
N VAL A 191 23.75 3.55 16.39
CA VAL A 191 23.25 4.81 16.94
C VAL A 191 21.79 4.97 16.53
N GLN A 192 21.51 4.79 15.24
CA GLN A 192 20.20 5.04 14.65
C GLN A 192 19.22 3.89 14.92
N ASN A 193 17.95 4.22 15.17
CA ASN A 193 16.88 3.23 15.25
C ASN A 193 16.27 3.05 13.86
N TYR A 194 16.13 1.80 13.42
CA TYR A 194 15.46 1.44 12.18
C TYR A 194 14.14 0.77 12.50
N ILE A 195 13.21 0.89 11.55
CA ILE A 195 11.92 0.21 11.58
C ILE A 195 11.73 -0.56 10.29
N LYS A 196 11.49 -1.86 10.40
CA LYS A 196 11.31 -2.77 9.25
C LYS A 196 10.30 -3.86 9.54
N ARG A 197 9.83 -4.53 8.50
CA ARG A 197 8.99 -5.71 8.58
C ARG A 197 9.86 -6.96 8.64
N LEU A 198 9.62 -7.82 9.63
CA LEU A 198 10.23 -9.15 9.68
C LEU A 198 9.66 -10.03 8.58
N VAL A 199 10.53 -10.58 7.76
CA VAL A 199 10.15 -11.48 6.66
C VAL A 199 10.89 -12.81 6.67
N GLY A 200 12.02 -12.93 7.36
CA GLY A 200 12.75 -14.18 7.60
C GLY A 200 12.91 -14.45 9.10
N LEU A 201 12.72 -15.70 9.51
CA LEU A 201 12.80 -16.14 10.91
C LEU A 201 14.09 -16.94 11.16
N PRO A 202 14.48 -17.13 12.44
CA PRO A 202 15.74 -17.79 12.75
C PRO A 202 15.79 -19.24 12.28
N GLY A 203 16.97 -19.65 11.80
CA GLY A 203 17.22 -20.98 11.23
C GLY A 203 16.70 -21.18 9.80
N GLU A 204 16.04 -20.18 9.21
CA GLU A 204 15.54 -20.27 7.84
C GLU A 204 16.60 -19.87 6.81
N GLU A 205 16.47 -20.42 5.61
CA GLU A 205 17.02 -19.83 4.41
C GLU A 205 15.89 -19.11 3.67
N LEU A 206 16.07 -17.80 3.42
CA LEU A 206 15.13 -16.97 2.68
C LEU A 206 15.60 -16.86 1.21
N GLN A 207 14.67 -17.00 0.28
CA GLN A 207 14.85 -16.69 -1.14
C GLN A 207 13.91 -15.55 -1.54
N ILE A 208 14.43 -14.63 -2.34
CA ILE A 208 13.67 -13.57 -3.01
C ILE A 208 13.76 -13.85 -4.50
N GLU A 209 12.62 -14.02 -5.15
CA GLU A 209 12.55 -14.36 -6.57
C GLU A 209 11.21 -13.92 -7.16
N GLY A 210 11.24 -13.25 -8.31
CA GLY A 210 10.02 -12.91 -9.04
C GLY A 210 9.08 -11.94 -8.34
N GLY A 211 9.53 -11.25 -7.29
CA GLY A 211 8.70 -10.38 -6.44
C GLY A 211 8.25 -11.04 -5.14
N ASP A 212 8.42 -12.36 -5.02
CA ASP A 212 7.94 -13.14 -3.88
C ASP A 212 9.06 -13.53 -2.92
N LEU A 213 8.62 -13.96 -1.74
CA LEU A 213 9.48 -14.46 -0.68
C LEU A 213 9.21 -15.94 -0.46
N PHE A 214 10.28 -16.73 -0.41
CA PHE A 214 10.20 -18.15 -0.11
C PHE A 214 11.15 -18.50 1.04
N VAL A 215 10.81 -19.52 1.82
CA VAL A 215 11.66 -20.01 2.91
C VAL A 215 11.77 -21.52 2.91
N ARG A 216 12.90 -22.01 3.42
CA ARG A 216 13.09 -23.41 3.81
C ARG A 216 13.88 -23.50 5.12
N THR A 217 13.78 -24.65 5.78
CA THR A 217 14.46 -24.92 7.07
C THR A 217 15.59 -25.93 6.96
N SER A 218 15.56 -26.77 5.91
CA SER A 218 16.64 -27.70 5.57
C SER A 218 17.06 -27.48 4.12
N ALA A 219 18.33 -27.73 3.81
CA ALA A 219 18.84 -27.66 2.44
C ALA A 219 18.21 -28.72 1.51
N ASP A 220 17.68 -29.80 2.08
CA ASP A 220 16.97 -30.87 1.37
C ASP A 220 15.49 -30.54 1.11
N ASP A 221 14.94 -29.50 1.75
CA ASP A 221 13.56 -29.08 1.56
C ASP A 221 13.41 -28.16 0.33
N GLU A 222 12.26 -28.24 -0.32
CA GLU A 222 11.83 -27.25 -1.30
C GLU A 222 11.49 -25.91 -0.62
N PHE A 223 11.79 -24.81 -1.31
CA PHE A 223 11.39 -23.48 -0.90
C PHE A 223 9.88 -23.33 -0.93
N LYS A 224 9.30 -22.85 0.17
CA LYS A 224 7.85 -22.61 0.30
C LYS A 224 7.57 -21.13 0.33
N ILE A 225 6.55 -20.70 -0.43
CA ILE A 225 6.16 -19.30 -0.48
C ILE A 225 5.69 -18.80 0.89
N VAL A 226 6.05 -17.56 1.19
CA VAL A 226 5.70 -16.87 2.42
C VAL A 226 4.43 -16.06 2.19
N ALA A 227 3.28 -16.71 2.35
CA ALA A 227 2.01 -16.07 2.06
C ALA A 227 1.54 -15.07 3.13
N LYS A 228 1.14 -13.85 2.72
CA LYS A 228 0.67 -12.77 3.61
C LYS A 228 -0.73 -13.05 4.15
N PRO A 229 -0.97 -13.06 5.48
CA PRO A 229 -2.34 -13.18 6.00
C PRO A 229 -3.29 -12.10 5.44
N PRO A 230 -4.61 -12.34 5.36
CA PRO A 230 -5.57 -11.40 4.75
C PRO A 230 -5.47 -9.94 5.23
N LYS A 231 -5.22 -9.74 6.53
CA LYS A 231 -5.05 -8.39 7.10
C LYS A 231 -3.77 -7.68 6.65
N LYS A 232 -2.72 -8.44 6.30
CA LYS A 232 -1.43 -7.92 5.81
C LYS A 232 -1.53 -7.54 4.34
N ILE A 233 -2.21 -8.36 3.51
CA ILE A 233 -2.55 -8.03 2.12
C ILE A 233 -3.19 -6.63 2.05
N LEU A 234 -4.25 -6.40 2.83
CA LEU A 234 -4.95 -5.11 2.84
C LEU A 234 -4.11 -3.93 3.37
N ALA A 235 -3.14 -4.20 4.25
CA ALA A 235 -2.29 -3.16 4.81
C ALA A 235 -1.14 -2.78 3.87
N MET A 236 -0.69 -3.71 3.04
CA MET A 236 0.53 -3.58 2.23
C MET A 236 0.25 -3.28 0.75
N ARG A 237 -0.97 -3.56 0.27
CA ARG A 237 -1.38 -3.32 -1.12
C ARG A 237 -1.12 -1.88 -1.58
N GLN A 238 -0.72 -1.73 -2.84
CA GLN A 238 -0.47 -0.44 -3.47
C GLN A 238 -1.43 -0.20 -4.63
N LEU A 239 -1.84 1.05 -4.81
CA LEU A 239 -2.84 1.42 -5.80
C LEU A 239 -2.27 1.28 -7.22
N VAL A 240 -3.04 0.61 -8.09
CA VAL A 240 -2.79 0.58 -9.54
C VAL A 240 -3.75 1.54 -10.24
N HIS A 241 -5.04 1.49 -9.89
CA HIS A 241 -6.08 2.32 -10.50
C HIS A 241 -7.35 2.40 -9.66
N ASP A 242 -8.00 3.56 -9.58
CA ASP A 242 -9.29 3.79 -8.90
C ASP A 242 -10.26 4.50 -9.86
N THR A 243 -11.38 3.87 -10.20
CA THR A 243 -12.35 4.49 -11.15
C THR A 243 -12.98 5.78 -10.63
N LYS A 244 -12.89 6.09 -9.33
CA LYS A 244 -13.35 7.38 -8.76
C LYS A 244 -12.36 8.53 -9.00
N ARG A 245 -11.24 8.23 -9.66
CA ARG A 245 -10.07 9.10 -9.83
C ARG A 245 -9.62 9.08 -11.29
N GLU A 246 -10.57 8.92 -12.20
CA GLU A 246 -10.33 9.12 -13.62
C GLU A 246 -10.18 10.63 -13.91
N PRO A 247 -9.15 11.04 -14.67
CA PRO A 247 -8.88 12.45 -14.95
C PRO A 247 -9.79 12.98 -16.05
N GLY A 248 -10.67 13.93 -15.70
CA GLY A 248 -11.66 14.50 -16.63
C GLY A 248 -11.06 15.13 -17.89
N GLU A 249 -9.86 15.72 -17.80
CA GLU A 249 -9.17 16.30 -18.95
C GLU A 249 -8.80 15.24 -20.00
N LEU A 250 -8.24 14.10 -19.58
CA LEU A 250 -7.86 13.04 -20.53
C LEU A 250 -9.08 12.35 -21.13
N ILE A 251 -10.12 12.09 -20.31
CA ILE A 251 -11.38 11.52 -20.80
C ILE A 251 -12.04 12.47 -21.82
N SER A 252 -12.02 13.78 -21.57
CA SER A 252 -12.51 14.79 -22.54
C SER A 252 -11.72 14.82 -23.85
N ALA A 253 -10.44 14.42 -23.81
CA ALA A 253 -9.56 14.27 -24.97
C ALA A 253 -9.58 12.83 -25.57
N ASN A 254 -10.62 12.05 -25.25
CA ASN A 254 -10.85 10.69 -25.74
C ASN A 254 -9.77 9.67 -25.33
N TYR A 255 -9.07 9.90 -24.22
CA TYR A 255 -8.27 8.84 -23.59
C TYR A 255 -9.23 7.77 -23.02
N PRO A 256 -8.96 6.47 -23.21
CA PRO A 256 -9.89 5.43 -22.78
C PRO A 256 -9.94 5.34 -21.26
N LEU A 257 -11.13 5.06 -20.71
CA LEU A 257 -11.26 4.52 -19.35
C LEU A 257 -10.44 3.25 -19.24
N ARG A 258 -9.91 2.92 -18.06
CA ARG A 258 -9.17 1.66 -17.91
C ARG A 258 -10.07 0.46 -17.69
N TRP A 259 -11.31 0.68 -17.26
CA TRP A 259 -12.34 -0.35 -17.20
C TRP A 259 -13.34 -0.12 -18.34
N ASN A 260 -13.40 -1.07 -19.28
CA ASN A 260 -14.27 -0.97 -20.45
C ASN A 260 -15.04 -2.27 -20.70
N PRO A 261 -16.23 -2.18 -21.32
CA PRO A 261 -16.90 -3.33 -21.90
C PRO A 261 -15.96 -4.10 -22.84
N ALA A 262 -15.92 -5.42 -22.73
CA ALA A 262 -15.02 -6.27 -23.51
C ALA A 262 -15.42 -6.37 -25.00
N GLY A 263 -15.05 -5.36 -25.80
CA GLY A 263 -15.34 -5.33 -27.24
C GLY A 263 -16.85 -5.28 -27.56
N GLY A 264 -17.21 -5.45 -28.83
CA GLY A 264 -18.58 -5.28 -29.33
C GLY A 264 -19.62 -6.34 -28.92
N GLU A 265 -19.23 -7.35 -28.13
CA GLU A 265 -20.11 -8.42 -27.63
C GLU A 265 -20.48 -8.24 -26.15
N SER A 266 -19.80 -7.34 -25.42
CA SER A 266 -20.12 -7.04 -24.04
C SER A 266 -21.43 -6.24 -23.94
N LEU A 267 -22.28 -6.65 -23.00
CA LEU A 267 -23.54 -5.97 -22.64
C LEU A 267 -23.37 -4.99 -21.48
N TRP A 268 -22.16 -4.80 -20.97
CA TRP A 268 -21.88 -3.73 -20.02
C TRP A 268 -21.95 -2.38 -20.73
N GLU A 269 -22.62 -1.42 -20.11
CA GLU A 269 -22.69 -0.02 -20.52
C GLU A 269 -22.06 0.86 -19.44
N ALA A 270 -21.19 1.79 -19.84
CA ALA A 270 -20.62 2.79 -18.94
C ALA A 270 -21.52 4.02 -18.89
N ASP A 271 -21.88 4.45 -17.69
CA ASP A 271 -22.51 5.75 -17.42
C ASP A 271 -21.46 6.67 -16.79
N GLU A 272 -21.05 7.67 -17.56
CA GLU A 272 -19.96 8.60 -17.25
C GLU A 272 -20.52 10.00 -17.03
N THR A 273 -20.16 10.60 -15.89
CA THR A 273 -20.43 12.02 -15.63
C THR A 273 -19.12 12.74 -15.31
N ILE A 274 -18.82 13.79 -16.08
CA ILE A 274 -17.65 14.64 -15.88
C ILE A 274 -18.07 15.87 -15.07
N ASP A 275 -17.48 16.06 -13.89
CA ASP A 275 -17.61 17.27 -13.08
C ASP A 275 -16.23 17.91 -12.85
N GLY A 276 -15.90 18.87 -13.72
CA GLY A 276 -14.60 19.54 -13.72
C GLY A 276 -13.47 18.56 -14.04
N HIS A 277 -12.61 18.29 -13.06
CA HIS A 277 -11.45 17.39 -13.21
C HIS A 277 -11.76 15.94 -12.82
N GLN A 278 -12.94 15.64 -12.26
CA GLN A 278 -13.29 14.29 -11.81
C GLN A 278 -14.32 13.67 -12.74
N VAL A 279 -14.14 12.37 -13.00
CA VAL A 279 -15.14 11.54 -13.68
C VAL A 279 -15.71 10.57 -12.67
N ASP A 280 -17.04 10.61 -12.54
CA ASP A 280 -17.78 9.56 -11.87
C ASP A 280 -18.24 8.57 -12.95
N VAL A 281 -17.87 7.29 -12.78
CA VAL A 281 -18.26 6.22 -13.70
C VAL A 281 -18.95 5.09 -12.93
N SER A 282 -20.05 4.61 -13.50
CA SER A 282 -20.71 3.38 -13.11
C SER A 282 -20.94 2.50 -14.33
N TYR A 283 -21.02 1.18 -14.11
CA TYR A 283 -21.22 0.23 -15.19
C TYR A 283 -22.49 -0.55 -14.93
N ARG A 284 -23.39 -0.62 -15.91
CA ARG A 284 -24.63 -1.39 -15.82
C ARG A 284 -24.61 -2.55 -16.80
N VAL A 285 -25.21 -3.66 -16.43
CA VAL A 285 -25.46 -4.80 -17.30
C VAL A 285 -26.88 -5.29 -17.11
N ASP A 286 -27.55 -5.61 -18.20
CA ASP A 286 -28.85 -6.27 -18.19
C ASP A 286 -28.69 -7.80 -18.31
N ALA A 287 -29.70 -8.56 -17.88
CA ALA A 287 -29.63 -10.01 -17.88
C ALA A 287 -29.53 -10.61 -19.29
N SER A 288 -28.62 -11.59 -19.44
CA SER A 288 -28.40 -12.33 -20.68
C SER A 288 -27.90 -13.74 -20.39
N ASP A 289 -28.20 -14.69 -21.29
CA ASP A 289 -27.78 -16.10 -21.16
C ASP A 289 -26.26 -16.29 -21.35
N GLN A 290 -25.55 -15.29 -21.88
CA GLN A 290 -24.09 -15.31 -22.05
C GLN A 290 -23.41 -14.44 -20.99
N THR A 291 -22.23 -14.87 -20.53
CA THR A 291 -21.41 -14.05 -19.63
C THR A 291 -20.94 -12.78 -20.36
N SER A 292 -21.39 -11.63 -19.88
CA SER A 292 -20.92 -10.31 -20.31
C SER A 292 -19.76 -9.85 -19.43
N TRP A 293 -18.69 -9.33 -20.03
CA TRP A 293 -17.45 -8.98 -19.33
C TRP A 293 -17.13 -7.48 -19.37
N LEU A 294 -16.94 -6.90 -18.20
CA LEU A 294 -16.22 -5.65 -18.01
C LEU A 294 -14.74 -5.98 -17.77
N ARG A 295 -13.83 -5.31 -18.48
CA ARG A 295 -12.40 -5.65 -18.51
C ARG A 295 -11.53 -4.46 -18.13
N TYR A 296 -10.54 -4.72 -17.30
CA TYR A 296 -9.47 -3.78 -17.03
C TYR A 296 -8.39 -3.88 -18.10
N VAL A 297 -7.90 -2.74 -18.58
CA VAL A 297 -6.73 -2.64 -19.46
C VAL A 297 -5.78 -1.63 -18.84
N HIS A 298 -4.53 -2.03 -18.61
CA HIS A 298 -3.57 -1.17 -17.94
C HIS A 298 -2.88 -0.22 -18.93
N VAL A 299 -3.48 0.97 -19.08
CA VAL A 299 -2.97 2.09 -19.89
C VAL A 299 -2.71 3.31 -19.01
N PRO A 300 -1.61 3.35 -18.23
CA PRO A 300 -1.26 4.53 -17.46
C PRO A 300 -0.82 5.66 -18.40
N PRO A 301 -1.39 6.88 -18.28
CA PRO A 301 -0.91 8.06 -19.00
C PRO A 301 0.57 8.32 -18.72
N ASN A 302 1.22 9.00 -19.64
CA ASN A 302 2.59 9.45 -19.46
C ASN A 302 2.70 10.96 -19.66
N ALA A 303 3.89 11.51 -19.47
CA ALA A 303 4.11 12.96 -19.59
C ALA A 303 3.79 13.52 -20.98
N GLN A 304 3.97 12.72 -22.04
CA GLN A 304 3.59 13.13 -23.40
C GLN A 304 2.07 13.16 -23.56
N THR A 305 1.34 12.16 -23.03
CA THR A 305 -0.13 12.15 -23.01
C THR A 305 -0.69 13.44 -22.39
N TRP A 306 -0.14 13.87 -21.24
CA TRP A 306 -0.54 15.11 -20.57
C TRP A 306 -0.20 16.37 -21.37
N VAL A 307 0.95 16.42 -22.03
CA VAL A 307 1.29 17.57 -22.91
C VAL A 307 0.35 17.62 -24.11
N MET A 308 -0.08 16.46 -24.63
CA MET A 308 -0.99 16.38 -25.77
C MET A 308 -2.44 16.71 -25.41
N SER A 309 -2.90 16.42 -24.19
CA SER A 309 -4.27 16.75 -23.74
C SER A 309 -4.56 18.25 -23.68
N GLU A 310 -3.52 19.07 -23.46
CA GLU A 310 -3.64 20.54 -23.49
C GLU A 310 -3.96 21.08 -24.90
N SER A 311 -3.90 20.24 -25.95
CA SER A 311 -4.20 20.62 -27.33
C SER A 311 -5.66 20.35 -27.68
N GLU A 312 -6.40 21.40 -28.08
CA GLU A 312 -7.86 21.36 -28.36
C GLU A 312 -8.31 20.40 -29.49
N ARG A 313 -7.41 19.68 -30.17
CA ARG A 313 -7.72 18.84 -31.36
C ARG A 313 -7.09 17.46 -31.35
N VAL A 314 -6.67 16.96 -30.20
CA VAL A 314 -6.03 15.64 -30.12
C VAL A 314 -7.05 14.59 -29.68
N ASP A 315 -7.08 13.49 -30.41
CA ASP A 315 -7.73 12.24 -30.00
C ASP A 315 -6.65 11.35 -29.39
N LEU A 316 -6.70 11.16 -28.07
CA LEU A 316 -5.68 10.41 -27.34
C LEU A 316 -5.93 8.90 -27.31
N ALA A 317 -7.00 8.39 -27.94
CA ALA A 317 -7.29 6.96 -27.95
C ALA A 317 -6.12 6.13 -28.52
N ALA A 318 -5.44 6.65 -29.55
CA ALA A 318 -4.30 5.99 -30.18
C ALA A 318 -3.02 5.99 -29.33
N GLU A 319 -2.93 6.87 -28.33
CA GLU A 319 -1.77 6.97 -27.44
C GLU A 319 -1.85 6.00 -26.25
N ALA A 320 -3.00 5.37 -26.05
CA ALA A 320 -3.25 4.42 -24.96
C ALA A 320 -2.78 3.02 -25.34
N GLU A 321 -1.49 2.76 -25.12
CA GLU A 321 -0.88 1.45 -25.35
C GLU A 321 -0.92 0.58 -24.08
N PRO A 322 -1.58 -0.59 -24.11
CA PRO A 322 -1.60 -1.50 -22.97
C PRO A 322 -0.20 -1.94 -22.58
N GLN A 323 0.06 -2.03 -21.27
CA GLN A 323 1.32 -2.53 -20.74
C GLN A 323 1.08 -3.37 -19.49
N LEU A 324 2.08 -4.13 -19.06
CA LEU A 324 2.03 -4.88 -17.81
C LEU A 324 1.87 -3.97 -16.59
N VAL A 325 1.12 -4.42 -15.58
CA VAL A 325 1.09 -3.78 -14.26
C VAL A 325 2.46 -3.93 -13.60
N THR A 326 3.01 -2.83 -13.08
CA THR A 326 4.35 -2.78 -12.51
C THR A 326 4.40 -2.50 -11.01
N ASP A 327 5.59 -2.63 -10.43
CA ASP A 327 5.93 -2.28 -9.05
C ASP A 327 5.99 -0.77 -8.77
N TYR A 328 5.44 0.05 -9.66
CA TYR A 328 5.36 1.50 -9.49
C TYR A 328 4.89 1.90 -8.08
N ASN A 329 5.64 2.78 -7.42
CA ASN A 329 5.33 3.25 -6.08
C ASN A 329 5.48 4.76 -6.01
N ALA A 330 4.35 5.48 -5.96
CA ALA A 330 4.33 6.94 -5.86
C ALA A 330 5.16 7.48 -4.69
N TYR A 331 5.32 6.71 -3.60
CA TYR A 331 6.12 7.16 -2.48
C TYR A 331 7.59 7.40 -2.85
N ASN A 332 8.11 6.72 -3.89
CA ASN A 332 9.50 6.82 -4.33
C ASN A 332 9.68 7.68 -5.58
N THR A 333 8.67 8.44 -6.00
CA THR A 333 8.72 9.20 -7.26
C THR A 333 9.15 10.66 -7.09
N THR A 334 9.87 10.96 -6.01
CA THR A 334 10.35 12.30 -5.71
C THR A 334 11.39 12.73 -6.74
N ILE A 335 11.11 13.83 -7.43
CA ILE A 335 12.03 14.48 -8.36
C ILE A 335 12.79 15.55 -7.60
N ASP A 336 14.12 15.51 -7.67
CA ASP A 336 15.00 16.44 -6.98
C ASP A 336 15.46 17.64 -7.85
N MET A 337 16.04 18.66 -7.22
CA MET A 337 16.55 19.86 -7.91
C MET A 337 17.63 19.53 -8.96
N ARG A 338 18.48 18.53 -8.72
CA ARG A 338 19.50 18.11 -9.69
C ARG A 338 18.85 17.54 -10.95
N GLN A 339 17.85 16.67 -10.80
CA GLN A 339 17.11 16.08 -11.91
C GLN A 339 16.38 17.16 -12.69
N LEU A 340 15.68 18.07 -12.01
CA LEU A 340 15.00 19.21 -12.64
C LEU A 340 15.97 20.08 -13.47
N GLN A 341 17.15 20.40 -12.94
CA GLN A 341 18.17 21.18 -13.66
C GLN A 341 18.66 20.46 -14.92
N ARG A 342 18.89 19.14 -14.83
CA ARG A 342 19.29 18.31 -15.99
C ARG A 342 18.20 18.25 -17.05
N GLN A 343 16.94 18.29 -16.63
CA GLN A 343 15.77 18.28 -17.52
C GLN A 343 15.38 19.68 -18.01
N GLN A 344 16.21 20.70 -17.76
CA GLN A 344 15.98 22.09 -18.20
C GLN A 344 14.61 22.63 -17.73
N GLY A 345 14.21 22.28 -16.50
CA GLY A 345 12.94 22.73 -15.90
C GLY A 345 11.71 21.89 -16.27
N LYS A 346 11.86 20.83 -17.07
CA LYS A 346 10.79 19.86 -17.33
C LYS A 346 10.73 18.83 -16.19
N VAL A 347 9.56 18.26 -15.95
CA VAL A 347 9.32 17.24 -14.91
C VAL A 347 8.98 15.92 -15.58
N PHE A 348 10.01 15.23 -16.02
CA PHE A 348 9.92 13.87 -16.50
C PHE A 348 10.40 12.92 -15.42
N MET A 349 9.63 11.89 -15.15
CA MET A 349 10.08 10.90 -14.21
C MET A 349 11.21 10.06 -14.82
N PRO A 350 12.30 9.80 -14.09
CA PRO A 350 13.32 8.84 -14.50
C PRO A 350 12.71 7.48 -14.84
N GLY A 351 13.29 6.77 -15.82
CA GLY A 351 12.79 5.46 -16.26
C GLY A 351 12.68 4.45 -15.11
N LYS A 352 13.65 4.50 -14.18
CA LYS A 352 13.72 3.60 -13.02
C LYS A 352 12.57 3.78 -12.03
N ASP A 353 11.97 4.96 -11.98
CA ASP A 353 10.93 5.31 -11.02
C ASP A 353 9.52 5.15 -11.65
N ARG A 354 9.44 4.72 -12.92
CA ARG A 354 8.18 4.44 -13.63
C ARG A 354 7.60 3.04 -13.34
N GLY A 355 8.32 2.23 -12.58
CA GLY A 355 8.04 0.81 -12.35
C GLY A 355 8.82 -0.04 -13.36
N LEU A 356 9.61 -0.98 -12.85
CA LEU A 356 10.54 -1.81 -13.61
C LEU A 356 10.09 -3.27 -13.69
N HIS A 357 9.37 -3.71 -12.66
CA HIS A 357 9.09 -5.12 -12.44
C HIS A 357 7.61 -5.40 -12.66
N TRP A 358 7.29 -6.42 -13.46
CA TRP A 358 5.93 -6.90 -13.63
C TRP A 358 5.41 -7.51 -12.33
N VAL A 359 4.18 -7.18 -11.96
CA VAL A 359 3.49 -7.69 -10.77
C VAL A 359 2.21 -8.41 -11.19
N GLY A 360 2.19 -9.74 -11.03
CA GLY A 360 1.01 -10.59 -11.22
C GLY A 360 0.10 -10.71 -9.99
N ASP A 361 0.64 -10.38 -8.82
CA ASP A 361 -0.07 -10.38 -7.54
C ASP A 361 -1.02 -9.18 -7.42
N LEU A 362 -2.28 -9.40 -7.81
CA LEU A 362 -3.29 -8.38 -7.97
C LEU A 362 -4.48 -8.56 -7.02
N ILE A 363 -5.20 -7.47 -6.80
CA ILE A 363 -6.39 -7.42 -5.97
C ILE A 363 -7.40 -6.50 -6.65
N VAL A 364 -8.62 -6.99 -6.87
CA VAL A 364 -9.73 -6.19 -7.37
C VAL A 364 -10.76 -5.96 -6.28
N ASP A 365 -11.13 -4.70 -6.08
CA ASP A 365 -12.26 -4.27 -5.26
C ASP A 365 -13.40 -3.83 -6.19
N ALA A 366 -14.63 -4.23 -5.88
CA ALA A 366 -15.82 -3.79 -6.59
C ALA A 366 -16.96 -3.53 -5.60
N LYS A 367 -17.73 -2.46 -5.78
CA LYS A 367 -19.06 -2.37 -5.17
C LYS A 367 -20.10 -2.72 -6.22
N VAL A 368 -20.96 -3.67 -5.88
CA VAL A 368 -21.94 -4.23 -6.81
C VAL A 368 -23.32 -4.08 -6.20
N ASP A 369 -24.24 -3.57 -6.99
CA ASP A 369 -25.67 -3.50 -6.71
C ASP A 369 -26.36 -4.54 -7.61
N ILE A 370 -26.71 -5.68 -7.03
CA ILE A 370 -27.36 -6.79 -7.72
C ILE A 370 -28.87 -6.54 -7.74
N GLN A 371 -29.46 -6.60 -8.92
CA GLN A 371 -30.87 -6.26 -9.16
C GLN A 371 -31.70 -7.50 -9.59
N SER A 372 -31.16 -8.69 -9.36
CA SER A 372 -31.78 -9.97 -9.74
C SER A 372 -31.65 -10.98 -8.61
N ASP A 373 -32.58 -11.95 -8.57
CA ASP A 373 -32.58 -13.05 -7.61
C ASP A 373 -31.94 -14.34 -8.14
N GLN A 374 -31.40 -14.29 -9.36
CA GLN A 374 -30.75 -15.38 -10.07
C GLN A 374 -29.57 -14.86 -10.88
N GLY A 375 -28.78 -15.80 -11.43
CA GLY A 375 -27.62 -15.51 -12.24
C GLY A 375 -26.31 -15.54 -11.47
N ARG A 376 -25.22 -15.23 -12.16
CA ARG A 376 -23.84 -15.40 -11.67
C ARG A 376 -23.02 -14.14 -11.87
N LEU A 377 -22.36 -13.73 -10.80
CA LEU A 377 -21.40 -12.63 -10.79
C LEU A 377 -19.99 -13.20 -10.62
N THR A 378 -19.04 -12.79 -11.45
CA THR A 378 -17.65 -13.29 -11.40
C THR A 378 -16.67 -12.13 -11.23
N LEU A 379 -15.77 -12.23 -10.25
CA LEU A 379 -14.54 -11.43 -10.23
C LEU A 379 -13.41 -12.26 -10.82
N GLU A 380 -12.58 -11.66 -11.68
CA GLU A 380 -11.45 -12.32 -12.34
C GLU A 380 -10.16 -11.51 -12.17
N LEU A 381 -9.05 -12.21 -11.91
CA LEU A 381 -7.69 -11.71 -11.97
C LEU A 381 -6.87 -12.62 -12.90
N VAL A 382 -5.89 -12.04 -13.60
CA VAL A 382 -4.99 -12.78 -14.50
C VAL A 382 -3.56 -12.67 -13.98
N GLU A 383 -2.86 -13.80 -13.98
CA GLU A 383 -1.43 -13.86 -13.72
C GLU A 383 -0.81 -14.92 -14.62
N ALA A 384 0.26 -14.55 -15.32
CA ALA A 384 0.94 -15.42 -16.29
C ALA A 384 -0.06 -16.05 -17.29
N GLY A 385 -1.04 -15.24 -17.70
CA GLY A 385 -2.15 -15.64 -18.55
C GLY A 385 -3.23 -16.53 -17.92
N CYS A 386 -2.99 -17.16 -16.77
CA CYS A 386 -3.98 -17.96 -16.06
C CYS A 386 -5.04 -17.05 -15.45
N ARG A 387 -6.32 -17.36 -15.64
CA ARG A 387 -7.43 -16.56 -15.11
C ARG A 387 -7.97 -17.19 -13.84
N PHE A 388 -7.79 -16.51 -12.72
CA PHE A 388 -8.34 -16.89 -11.43
C PHE A 388 -9.68 -16.20 -11.21
N ARG A 389 -10.72 -16.99 -10.92
CA ARG A 389 -12.10 -16.51 -10.81
C ARG A 389 -12.68 -16.82 -9.44
N CYS A 390 -13.47 -15.89 -8.93
CA CYS A 390 -14.47 -16.17 -7.91
C CYS A 390 -15.85 -15.90 -8.50
N THR A 391 -16.64 -16.95 -8.69
CA THR A 391 -18.00 -16.86 -9.22
C THR A 391 -19.00 -17.06 -8.09
N PHE A 392 -19.89 -16.08 -7.89
CA PHE A 392 -21.01 -16.12 -6.95
C PHE A 392 -22.27 -16.53 -7.70
N ASP A 393 -22.99 -17.53 -7.20
CA ASP A 393 -24.34 -17.86 -7.68
C ASP A 393 -25.37 -17.17 -6.78
N VAL A 394 -26.10 -16.21 -7.35
CA VAL A 394 -26.97 -15.30 -6.60
C VAL A 394 -28.24 -16.01 -6.11
N ALA A 395 -28.66 -17.10 -6.77
CA ALA A 395 -29.90 -17.79 -6.44
C ALA A 395 -29.79 -18.58 -5.12
N ASP A 396 -28.73 -19.38 -4.99
CA ASP A 396 -28.51 -20.18 -3.79
C ASP A 396 -27.58 -19.51 -2.77
N GLY A 397 -26.75 -18.57 -3.22
CA GLY A 397 -25.79 -17.83 -2.42
C GLY A 397 -24.45 -18.54 -2.28
N THR A 398 -24.08 -19.42 -3.21
CA THR A 398 -22.80 -20.14 -3.22
C THR A 398 -21.69 -19.35 -3.91
N ALA A 399 -20.44 -19.75 -3.71
CA ALA A 399 -19.32 -19.27 -4.52
C ALA A 399 -18.31 -20.38 -4.84
N GLU A 400 -17.67 -20.29 -6.01
CA GLU A 400 -16.61 -21.20 -6.44
C GLU A 400 -15.37 -20.43 -6.90
N LEU A 401 -14.20 -20.92 -6.47
CA LEU A 401 -12.91 -20.50 -6.95
C LEU A 401 -12.43 -21.42 -8.06
N THR A 402 -12.05 -20.86 -9.20
CA THR A 402 -11.49 -21.63 -10.31
C THR A 402 -10.24 -20.98 -10.89
N ALA A 403 -9.38 -21.78 -11.51
CA ALA A 403 -8.28 -21.34 -12.37
C ALA A 403 -8.51 -21.83 -13.80
N VAL A 404 -8.41 -20.92 -14.77
CA VAL A 404 -8.55 -21.24 -16.20
C VAL A 404 -7.20 -21.05 -16.88
N PRO A 405 -6.54 -22.13 -17.34
CA PRO A 405 -5.24 -22.06 -17.99
C PRO A 405 -5.25 -21.20 -19.27
N PHE A 406 -4.12 -20.55 -19.57
CA PHE A 406 -4.01 -19.62 -20.71
C PHE A 406 -4.14 -20.31 -22.08
N ASP A 407 -3.53 -21.48 -22.26
CA ASP A 407 -3.45 -22.21 -23.55
C ASP A 407 -4.74 -22.96 -23.92
N GLY A 408 -5.82 -22.72 -23.18
CA GLY A 408 -7.04 -23.52 -23.24
C GLY A 408 -6.95 -24.77 -22.37
N GLY A 409 -8.11 -25.30 -22.01
CA GLY A 409 -8.27 -26.37 -21.05
C GLY A 409 -9.51 -26.15 -20.18
N ASP A 410 -9.92 -27.19 -19.47
CA ASP A 410 -11.04 -27.09 -18.52
C ASP A 410 -10.64 -26.22 -17.32
N ALA A 411 -11.61 -25.47 -16.79
CA ALA A 411 -11.41 -24.75 -15.55
C ALA A 411 -11.11 -25.74 -14.40
N VAL A 412 -10.04 -25.48 -13.67
CA VAL A 412 -9.65 -26.24 -12.47
C VAL A 412 -10.38 -25.66 -11.27
N SER A 413 -11.22 -26.46 -10.61
CA SER A 413 -11.86 -26.07 -9.35
C SER A 413 -10.83 -26.05 -8.22
N ILE A 414 -10.74 -24.94 -7.50
CA ILE A 414 -9.79 -24.75 -6.37
C ILE A 414 -10.52 -25.02 -5.05
N ALA A 415 -11.62 -24.33 -4.80
CA ALA A 415 -12.39 -24.47 -3.57
C ALA A 415 -13.80 -23.90 -3.73
N ARG A 416 -14.73 -24.32 -2.87
CA ARG A 416 -16.14 -23.90 -2.88
C ARG A 416 -16.58 -23.35 -1.53
N CYS A 417 -17.60 -22.50 -1.58
CA CYS A 417 -18.27 -21.96 -0.41
C CYS A 417 -19.78 -22.13 -0.58
N ASP A 418 -20.37 -22.99 0.26
CA ASP A 418 -21.81 -23.31 0.17
C ASP A 418 -22.71 -22.16 0.63
N ARG A 419 -22.17 -21.16 1.32
CA ARG A 419 -22.95 -20.02 1.82
C ARG A 419 -22.13 -18.75 1.93
N THR A 420 -22.49 -17.79 1.09
CA THR A 420 -21.98 -16.42 1.10
C THR A 420 -23.04 -15.44 1.61
N GLY A 421 -22.65 -14.17 1.75
CA GLY A 421 -23.60 -13.07 1.96
C GLY A 421 -24.21 -12.52 0.67
N VAL A 422 -23.76 -12.97 -0.50
CA VAL A 422 -24.21 -12.52 -1.82
C VAL A 422 -25.33 -13.44 -2.28
N LYS A 423 -26.58 -13.03 -2.06
CA LYS A 423 -27.77 -13.83 -2.40
C LYS A 423 -28.96 -12.92 -2.63
N GLY A 424 -29.68 -13.14 -3.73
CA GLY A 424 -30.78 -12.28 -4.12
C GLY A 424 -30.32 -10.89 -4.58
N ASP A 425 -31.27 -9.95 -4.61
CA ASP A 425 -30.98 -8.55 -4.83
C ASP A 425 -30.28 -7.94 -3.60
N GLY A 426 -29.35 -7.01 -3.84
CA GLY A 426 -28.61 -6.40 -2.75
C GLY A 426 -27.31 -5.73 -3.16
N ARG A 427 -26.84 -4.85 -2.28
CA ARG A 427 -25.58 -4.14 -2.45
C ARG A 427 -24.47 -4.79 -1.64
N HIS A 428 -23.36 -5.09 -2.30
CA HIS A 428 -22.21 -5.75 -1.70
C HIS A 428 -20.91 -5.02 -2.03
N THR A 429 -19.96 -5.09 -1.10
CA THR A 429 -18.54 -4.80 -1.39
C THR A 429 -17.80 -6.11 -1.53
N LEU A 430 -17.35 -6.40 -2.75
CA LEU A 430 -16.66 -7.62 -3.10
C LEU A 430 -15.17 -7.36 -3.34
N ARG A 431 -14.34 -8.30 -2.94
CA ARG A 431 -12.90 -8.25 -3.21
C ARG A 431 -12.37 -9.63 -3.51
N LEU A 432 -11.57 -9.74 -4.57
CA LEU A 432 -10.76 -10.91 -4.89
C LEU A 432 -9.29 -10.50 -4.88
N ALA A 433 -8.46 -11.26 -4.18
CA ALA A 433 -7.00 -11.16 -4.22
C ALA A 433 -6.42 -12.47 -4.72
N ASN A 434 -5.48 -12.39 -5.67
CA ASN A 434 -4.54 -13.44 -6.00
C ASN A 434 -3.16 -12.93 -5.59
N VAL A 435 -2.68 -13.35 -4.41
CA VAL A 435 -1.45 -12.83 -3.80
C VAL A 435 -0.71 -13.96 -3.10
N ASP A 436 0.59 -14.07 -3.34
CA ASP A 436 1.47 -15.12 -2.82
C ASP A 436 0.94 -16.55 -3.08
N ASN A 437 0.55 -16.86 -4.32
CA ASN A 437 -0.02 -18.15 -4.76
C ASN A 437 -1.29 -18.58 -3.99
N ARG A 438 -2.09 -17.63 -3.53
CA ARG A 438 -3.33 -17.91 -2.80
C ARG A 438 -4.46 -16.95 -3.18
N LEU A 439 -5.63 -17.54 -3.41
CA LEU A 439 -6.87 -16.78 -3.57
C LEU A 439 -7.48 -16.41 -2.23
N THR A 440 -7.80 -15.13 -2.04
CA THR A 440 -8.54 -14.66 -0.86
C THR A 440 -9.72 -13.80 -1.30
N VAL A 441 -10.91 -14.09 -0.76
CA VAL A 441 -12.15 -13.38 -1.09
C VAL A 441 -12.70 -12.68 0.14
N TRP A 442 -13.16 -11.44 -0.03
CA TRP A 442 -13.94 -10.75 0.98
C TRP A 442 -15.33 -10.39 0.45
N VAL A 443 -16.34 -10.60 1.29
CA VAL A 443 -17.70 -10.12 1.10
C VAL A 443 -18.02 -9.18 2.26
N ASP A 444 -18.36 -7.94 1.97
CA ASP A 444 -18.71 -6.91 2.95
C ASP A 444 -17.66 -6.76 4.07
N ASN A 445 -16.38 -6.75 3.66
CA ASN A 445 -15.18 -6.68 4.50
C ASN A 445 -14.86 -7.90 5.36
N SER A 446 -15.65 -8.98 5.26
CA SER A 446 -15.39 -10.24 5.94
C SER A 446 -14.72 -11.23 5.00
N VAL A 447 -13.63 -11.88 5.44
CA VAL A 447 -12.97 -12.93 4.65
C VAL A 447 -13.92 -14.12 4.52
N LEU A 448 -14.14 -14.58 3.30
CA LEU A 448 -14.97 -15.74 3.01
C LEU A 448 -14.18 -17.03 3.29
N GLY A 449 -14.81 -17.99 3.96
CA GLY A 449 -14.25 -19.31 4.21
C GLY A 449 -14.67 -20.30 3.13
N PHE A 450 -13.74 -21.10 2.65
CA PHE A 450 -13.96 -22.15 1.66
C PHE A 450 -13.79 -23.54 2.28
N ASP A 451 -14.30 -24.56 1.61
CA ASP A 451 -14.27 -25.98 2.03
C ASP A 451 -12.88 -26.63 1.93
N ALA A 452 -11.96 -26.02 1.19
CA ALA A 452 -10.59 -26.46 0.98
C ALA A 452 -9.60 -25.28 1.09
N PRO A 453 -8.28 -25.55 1.25
CA PRO A 453 -7.25 -24.53 1.09
C PRO A 453 -7.37 -23.84 -0.27
N THR A 454 -7.10 -22.54 -0.29
CA THR A 454 -7.19 -21.70 -1.50
C THR A 454 -5.82 -21.38 -2.09
N ASP A 455 -4.76 -21.95 -1.51
CA ASP A 455 -3.41 -21.95 -2.06
C ASP A 455 -3.34 -22.89 -3.27
N TYR A 456 -2.55 -22.54 -4.28
CA TYR A 456 -2.37 -23.36 -5.48
C TYR A 456 -0.89 -23.53 -5.84
N ASP A 457 -0.59 -24.56 -6.64
CA ASP A 457 0.76 -24.78 -7.15
C ASP A 457 1.00 -23.92 -8.39
N ALA A 458 1.76 -22.82 -8.22
CA ALA A 458 2.11 -21.92 -9.29
C ALA A 458 3.01 -22.54 -10.37
N ASN A 459 3.87 -23.50 -10.01
CA ASN A 459 4.67 -24.21 -11.01
C ASN A 459 3.80 -25.08 -11.91
N GLN A 460 2.71 -25.63 -11.36
CA GLN A 460 1.75 -26.41 -12.14
C GLN A 460 0.83 -25.53 -13.00
N LEU A 461 0.32 -24.42 -12.44
CA LEU A 461 -0.72 -23.60 -13.10
C LEU A 461 -0.16 -22.47 -13.97
N LEU A 462 0.98 -21.88 -13.60
CA LEU A 462 1.49 -20.64 -14.19
C LEU A 462 2.76 -20.86 -15.02
N ALA A 463 3.62 -21.77 -14.60
CA ALA A 463 4.93 -21.91 -15.23
C ALA A 463 4.82 -22.46 -16.66
N THR A 464 5.48 -21.77 -17.59
CA THR A 464 5.59 -22.18 -18.99
C THR A 464 7.06 -22.34 -19.36
N SER A 465 7.44 -23.52 -19.83
CA SER A 465 8.85 -23.84 -20.11
C SER A 465 9.77 -23.52 -18.91
N GLY A 466 9.35 -23.93 -17.71
CA GLY A 466 10.14 -23.82 -16.48
C GLY A 466 10.27 -22.41 -15.87
N ALA A 467 9.46 -21.43 -16.28
CA ALA A 467 9.41 -20.12 -15.62
C ALA A 467 8.00 -19.52 -15.62
N ILE A 468 7.69 -18.72 -14.61
CA ILE A 468 6.47 -17.91 -14.53
C ILE A 468 6.74 -16.57 -15.21
N LEU A 469 6.10 -16.38 -16.36
CA LEU A 469 6.27 -15.23 -17.25
C LEU A 469 4.89 -14.65 -17.58
N PRO A 470 4.78 -13.35 -17.84
CA PRO A 470 3.54 -12.79 -18.36
C PRO A 470 3.21 -13.42 -19.72
N ARG A 471 1.92 -13.49 -20.06
CA ARG A 471 1.42 -14.13 -21.29
C ARG A 471 0.24 -13.36 -21.88
N SER A 472 0.29 -13.14 -23.19
CA SER A 472 -0.73 -12.44 -23.98
C SER A 472 -0.66 -12.92 -25.44
N SER A 473 -1.79 -12.90 -26.14
CA SER A 473 -1.90 -13.23 -27.57
C SER A 473 -3.04 -12.45 -28.22
N GLN A 474 -3.13 -12.45 -29.55
CA GLN A 474 -4.13 -11.69 -30.31
C GLN A 474 -5.59 -12.00 -29.91
N GLY A 475 -5.88 -13.23 -29.46
CA GLY A 475 -7.23 -13.65 -29.02
C GLY A 475 -7.39 -13.79 -27.51
N ASN A 476 -6.32 -13.66 -26.73
CA ASN A 476 -6.35 -13.72 -25.28
C ASN A 476 -5.40 -12.66 -24.71
N PRO A 477 -5.92 -11.48 -24.29
CA PRO A 477 -5.09 -10.37 -23.86
C PRO A 477 -4.26 -10.68 -22.62
N GLY A 478 -4.63 -11.71 -21.83
CA GLY A 478 -3.85 -12.20 -20.69
C GLY A 478 -3.41 -11.08 -19.75
N ASP A 479 -2.11 -10.97 -19.48
CA ASP A 479 -1.56 -10.00 -18.52
C ASP A 479 -1.63 -8.52 -18.98
N LEU A 480 -1.98 -8.24 -20.25
CA LEU A 480 -2.33 -6.87 -20.71
C LEU A 480 -3.78 -6.47 -20.36
N SER A 481 -4.63 -7.43 -19.95
CA SER A 481 -5.97 -7.17 -19.41
C SER A 481 -6.19 -7.98 -18.12
N PRO A 482 -5.51 -7.62 -17.03
CA PRO A 482 -5.29 -8.53 -15.91
C PRO A 482 -6.42 -8.61 -14.89
N ALA A 483 -7.56 -7.95 -15.12
CA ALA A 483 -8.72 -8.03 -14.24
C ALA A 483 -10.04 -7.92 -15.01
N GLY A 484 -11.11 -8.49 -14.44
CA GLY A 484 -12.44 -8.44 -15.04
C GLY A 484 -13.57 -8.64 -14.04
N VAL A 485 -14.75 -8.15 -14.43
CA VAL A 485 -16.03 -8.45 -13.77
C VAL A 485 -16.98 -9.04 -14.80
N GLY A 486 -17.43 -10.27 -14.55
CA GLY A 486 -18.37 -11.00 -15.41
C GLY A 486 -19.76 -11.03 -14.79
N ALA A 487 -20.80 -10.93 -15.61
CA ALA A 487 -22.20 -11.12 -15.20
C ALA A 487 -22.91 -12.02 -16.21
N GLU A 488 -23.68 -12.99 -15.73
CA GLU A 488 -24.45 -13.95 -16.53
C GLU A 488 -25.83 -14.15 -15.90
N GLY A 489 -26.89 -14.07 -16.69
CA GLY A 489 -28.26 -14.29 -16.25
C GLY A 489 -28.76 -13.32 -15.17
N MET A 490 -28.14 -12.15 -15.03
CA MET A 490 -28.44 -11.19 -13.96
C MET A 490 -28.36 -9.73 -14.45
N GLU A 491 -29.13 -8.87 -13.79
CA GLU A 491 -28.99 -7.41 -13.85
C GLU A 491 -28.13 -6.92 -12.69
N ALA A 492 -27.17 -6.05 -12.97
CA ALA A 492 -26.31 -5.47 -11.93
C ALA A 492 -25.78 -4.09 -12.33
N THR A 493 -25.43 -3.31 -11.31
CA THR A 493 -24.62 -2.09 -11.44
C THR A 493 -23.34 -2.25 -10.64
N VAL A 494 -22.21 -1.89 -11.23
CA VAL A 494 -20.89 -1.92 -10.60
C VAL A 494 -20.34 -0.50 -10.52
N GLU A 495 -19.88 -0.11 -9.33
CA GLU A 495 -19.25 1.17 -9.07
C GLU A 495 -17.98 0.97 -8.21
N ASN A 496 -17.12 1.98 -8.20
CA ASN A 496 -15.91 2.01 -7.34
C ASN A 496 -14.99 0.80 -7.56
N LEU A 497 -14.65 0.53 -8.82
CA LEU A 497 -13.68 -0.50 -9.15
C LEU A 497 -12.28 0.00 -8.82
N VAL A 498 -11.56 -0.76 -8.01
CA VAL A 498 -10.19 -0.41 -7.64
C VAL A 498 -9.28 -1.60 -7.85
N LEU A 499 -8.26 -1.43 -8.69
CA LEU A 499 -7.20 -2.39 -8.86
C LEU A 499 -6.03 -2.03 -7.96
N TRP A 500 -5.57 -3.00 -7.18
CA TRP A 500 -4.38 -2.92 -6.36
C TRP A 500 -3.41 -4.02 -6.76
N ARG A 501 -2.17 -3.85 -6.34
CA ARG A 501 -1.13 -4.86 -6.45
C ARG A 501 -0.41 -5.07 -5.13
N ASP A 502 0.24 -6.20 -4.96
CA ASP A 502 1.06 -6.47 -3.77
C ASP A 502 2.44 -5.77 -3.82
N ILE A 503 3.18 -5.76 -2.71
CA ILE A 503 4.57 -5.33 -2.70
C ILE A 503 5.42 -6.37 -3.44
N TYR A 504 5.90 -6.01 -4.63
CA TYR A 504 6.98 -6.73 -5.28
C TYR A 504 8.23 -6.64 -4.39
N TYR A 505 8.92 -7.74 -4.09
CA TYR A 505 10.22 -7.74 -3.41
C TYR A 505 11.36 -7.97 -4.40
N ILE A 506 12.22 -6.96 -4.56
CA ILE A 506 13.33 -6.98 -5.53
C ILE A 506 14.46 -7.92 -5.08
N ALA A 507 14.85 -8.85 -5.94
CA ALA A 507 15.96 -9.78 -5.72
C ALA A 507 17.31 -9.09 -5.97
N GLU A 508 17.75 -8.29 -4.99
CA GLU A 508 19.03 -7.58 -5.04
C GLU A 508 19.86 -7.81 -3.77
N LYS A 509 21.18 -7.73 -3.89
CA LYS A 509 22.13 -7.94 -2.81
C LYS A 509 23.29 -6.96 -2.93
N ALA A 510 23.52 -6.14 -1.90
CA ALA A 510 24.63 -5.21 -1.94
C ALA A 510 25.99 -5.95 -2.00
N THR A 511 26.89 -5.44 -2.83
CA THR A 511 28.29 -5.86 -2.92
C THR A 511 29.20 -4.73 -2.45
N PHE A 512 30.47 -5.01 -2.09
CA PHE A 512 31.45 -4.03 -1.60
C PHE A 512 31.68 -2.81 -2.52
N GLY A 513 31.14 -2.83 -3.75
CA GLY A 513 31.20 -1.74 -4.74
C GLY A 513 29.93 -0.87 -4.86
N ASN A 514 28.80 -1.22 -4.23
CA ASN A 514 27.57 -0.43 -4.26
C ASN A 514 27.70 0.80 -3.33
N ARG A 515 28.49 1.79 -3.76
CA ARG A 515 28.85 2.97 -2.96
C ARG A 515 27.97 4.20 -3.18
N SER A 516 27.01 4.15 -4.12
CA SER A 516 26.24 5.36 -4.50
C SER A 516 24.85 5.38 -3.85
N PRO A 517 24.41 6.53 -3.29
CA PRO A 517 23.03 6.70 -2.78
C PRO A 517 21.96 6.63 -3.88
N ASN A 518 22.35 6.66 -5.16
CA ASN A 518 21.44 6.58 -6.30
C ASN A 518 21.37 5.17 -6.93
N PHE A 519 21.76 4.14 -6.19
CA PHE A 519 21.60 2.76 -6.63
C PHE A 519 20.12 2.45 -6.92
N THR A 520 19.86 1.77 -8.03
CA THR A 520 18.51 1.32 -8.41
C THR A 520 18.44 -0.18 -8.16
N PRO A 521 17.80 -0.63 -7.07
CA PRO A 521 17.56 -2.05 -6.87
C PRO A 521 16.79 -2.58 -8.06
N SER A 522 17.29 -3.64 -8.67
CA SER A 522 16.58 -4.31 -9.74
C SER A 522 16.95 -5.79 -9.76
N ASP A 523 15.96 -6.63 -10.04
CA ASP A 523 16.17 -8.05 -10.36
C ASP A 523 17.01 -8.23 -11.62
N PHE A 524 17.09 -7.21 -12.48
CA PHE A 524 17.81 -7.26 -13.74
C PHE A 524 19.19 -6.62 -13.65
N GLU A 525 20.08 -7.05 -14.53
CA GLU A 525 21.19 -6.19 -14.93
C GLU A 525 20.67 -5.13 -15.92
N LEU A 526 20.83 -3.85 -15.56
CA LEU A 526 20.33 -2.74 -16.37
C LEU A 526 21.43 -2.16 -17.29
N ALA A 527 21.01 -1.65 -18.44
CA ALA A 527 21.81 -0.88 -19.38
C ALA A 527 21.12 0.47 -19.68
N GLY A 528 21.86 1.37 -20.34
CA GLY A 528 21.35 2.69 -20.71
C GLY A 528 21.61 3.74 -19.64
N ASP A 529 20.81 4.80 -19.65
CA ASP A 529 20.90 5.92 -18.70
C ASP A 529 19.64 6.06 -17.83
N GLU A 530 19.57 7.13 -17.04
CA GLU A 530 18.48 7.38 -16.07
C GLU A 530 17.08 7.54 -16.73
N PHE A 531 17.02 7.83 -18.04
CA PHE A 531 15.78 8.04 -18.79
C PHE A 531 15.49 6.88 -19.75
N ASP A 532 16.52 6.36 -20.40
CA ASP A 532 16.41 5.30 -21.40
C ASP A 532 17.01 3.99 -20.85
N ILE A 533 16.27 3.33 -19.96
CA ILE A 533 16.69 2.08 -19.32
C ILE A 533 16.32 0.88 -20.20
N ALA A 534 17.26 -0.06 -20.28
CA ALA A 534 17.05 -1.37 -20.90
C ALA A 534 17.45 -2.50 -19.95
N VAL A 535 16.78 -3.64 -20.07
CA VAL A 535 17.17 -4.90 -19.41
C VAL A 535 18.20 -5.61 -20.27
N LYS A 536 19.33 -5.99 -19.68
CA LYS A 536 20.32 -6.83 -20.36
C LYS A 536 19.83 -8.28 -20.38
N THR A 537 19.87 -8.89 -21.56
CA THR A 537 19.58 -10.32 -21.75
C THR A 537 20.70 -10.94 -22.57
N ASP A 538 20.73 -12.28 -22.62
CA ASP A 538 21.68 -13.03 -23.46
C ASP A 538 21.52 -12.71 -24.96
N SER A 539 20.33 -12.25 -25.37
CA SER A 539 20.00 -11.89 -26.76
C SER A 539 20.19 -10.40 -27.08
N GLY A 540 20.68 -9.61 -26.11
CA GLY A 540 20.88 -8.17 -26.24
C GLY A 540 20.08 -7.35 -25.22
N ASN A 541 20.19 -6.03 -25.33
CA ASN A 541 19.48 -5.09 -24.46
C ASN A 541 18.04 -4.90 -24.95
N VAL A 542 17.07 -5.08 -24.07
CA VAL A 542 15.64 -4.87 -24.35
C VAL A 542 15.19 -3.59 -23.65
N PRO A 543 14.75 -2.55 -24.38
CA PRO A 543 14.24 -1.33 -23.77
C PRO A 543 13.06 -1.62 -22.85
N LEU A 544 13.01 -0.95 -21.70
CA LEU A 544 11.96 -1.19 -20.71
C LEU A 544 10.52 -0.96 -21.25
N PRO A 545 10.23 0.12 -22.02
CA PRO A 545 8.89 0.30 -22.57
C PRO A 545 8.45 -0.87 -23.46
N ASP A 546 9.36 -1.38 -24.29
CA ASP A 546 9.08 -2.52 -25.19
C ASP A 546 8.87 -3.80 -24.37
N LEU A 547 9.72 -4.04 -23.36
CA LEU A 547 9.58 -5.17 -22.44
C LEU A 547 8.22 -5.21 -21.74
N LEU A 548 7.65 -4.06 -21.38
CA LEU A 548 6.37 -3.99 -20.67
C LEU A 548 5.16 -4.15 -21.60
N ARG A 549 5.33 -4.06 -22.92
CA ARG A 549 4.23 -3.96 -23.89
C ARG A 549 4.18 -5.12 -24.88
N ASP A 550 5.34 -5.63 -25.28
CA ASP A 550 5.47 -6.62 -26.34
C ASP A 550 5.63 -8.04 -25.79
N PRO A 551 4.62 -8.92 -25.97
CA PRO A 551 4.68 -10.31 -25.52
C PRO A 551 5.82 -11.12 -26.14
N GLU A 552 6.31 -10.74 -27.33
CA GLU A 552 7.43 -11.43 -27.98
C GLU A 552 8.75 -11.24 -27.20
N LEU A 553 8.85 -10.16 -26.42
CA LEU A 553 10.05 -9.81 -25.64
C LEU A 553 10.01 -10.34 -24.20
N TRP A 554 8.90 -10.92 -23.74
CA TRP A 554 8.72 -11.33 -22.34
C TRP A 554 9.59 -12.51 -21.89
N ASN A 555 10.25 -13.20 -22.80
CA ASN A 555 11.32 -14.12 -22.40
C ASN A 555 12.49 -13.41 -21.69
N ALA A 556 12.65 -12.09 -21.86
CA ALA A 556 13.62 -11.30 -21.12
C ALA A 556 13.38 -11.29 -19.60
N PHE A 557 12.14 -11.55 -19.14
CA PHE A 557 11.86 -11.72 -17.72
C PHE A 557 12.57 -12.93 -17.09
N ARG A 558 13.08 -13.87 -17.88
CA ARG A 558 13.96 -14.96 -17.39
C ARG A 558 15.32 -14.45 -16.91
N ALA A 559 15.73 -13.25 -17.29
CA ALA A 559 16.97 -12.63 -16.82
C ALA A 559 16.85 -12.07 -15.39
N ARG A 560 15.66 -12.12 -14.76
CA ARG A 560 15.50 -11.79 -13.35
C ARG A 560 16.40 -12.68 -12.50
N ARG A 561 17.11 -12.06 -11.57
CA ARG A 561 17.91 -12.75 -10.57
C ARG A 561 17.02 -13.27 -9.44
N ALA A 562 17.52 -14.28 -8.76
CA ALA A 562 17.04 -14.70 -7.44
C ALA A 562 18.16 -14.44 -6.41
N GLN A 563 17.80 -14.13 -5.17
CA GLN A 563 18.76 -13.92 -4.09
C GLN A 563 18.41 -14.75 -2.87
N GLN A 564 19.40 -15.45 -2.32
CA GLN A 564 19.25 -16.29 -1.14
C GLN A 564 20.06 -15.75 0.05
N PHE A 565 19.48 -15.92 1.24
CA PHE A 565 19.99 -15.40 2.50
C PHE A 565 19.81 -16.46 3.59
N GLN A 566 20.93 -17.04 4.05
CA GLN A 566 20.93 -17.98 5.16
C GLN A 566 20.88 -17.25 6.50
N LEU A 567 19.98 -17.67 7.40
CA LEU A 567 19.87 -17.15 8.76
C LEU A 567 20.28 -18.23 9.77
N SER A 568 20.99 -17.80 10.80
CA SER A 568 21.30 -18.61 12.00
C SER A 568 20.17 -18.53 13.04
N ASP A 569 20.27 -19.30 14.12
CA ASP A 569 19.24 -19.46 15.18
C ASP A 569 18.85 -18.17 15.93
N ASP A 570 19.63 -17.10 15.80
CA ASP A 570 19.36 -15.78 16.41
C ASP A 570 19.34 -14.63 15.40
N GLN A 571 19.15 -14.95 14.12
CA GLN A 571 19.13 -13.99 13.03
C GLN A 571 17.74 -13.92 12.41
N PHE A 572 17.34 -12.70 12.06
CA PHE A 572 16.12 -12.42 11.34
C PHE A 572 16.44 -11.74 10.02
N PHE A 573 15.54 -11.83 9.05
CA PHE A 573 15.60 -11.00 7.85
C PHE A 573 14.50 -9.96 7.88
N VAL A 574 14.85 -8.70 7.60
CA VAL A 574 13.90 -7.59 7.63
C VAL A 574 13.92 -6.80 6.33
N MET A 575 12.74 -6.43 5.86
CA MET A 575 12.53 -5.68 4.63
C MET A 575 11.60 -4.50 4.88
N GLY A 576 11.69 -3.47 4.04
CA GLY A 576 10.75 -2.36 4.07
C GLY A 576 9.80 -2.35 2.88
N ASP A 577 9.51 -1.16 2.36
CA ASP A 577 8.63 -0.89 1.20
C ASP A 577 9.25 -1.21 -0.17
N ASN A 578 10.29 -2.04 -0.15
CA ASN A 578 11.02 -2.52 -1.32
C ASN A 578 11.70 -1.44 -2.19
N SER A 579 11.94 -0.24 -1.64
CA SER A 579 12.66 0.83 -2.34
C SER A 579 14.17 0.82 -2.08
N ALA A 580 14.95 1.48 -2.94
CA ALA A 580 16.36 1.81 -2.65
C ALA A 580 16.49 2.60 -1.34
N ALA A 581 15.54 3.51 -1.12
CA ALA A 581 15.45 4.34 0.08
C ALA A 581 15.21 3.51 1.36
N SER A 582 14.79 2.25 1.23
CA SER A 582 14.54 1.41 2.38
C SER A 582 15.83 1.07 3.13
N SER A 583 16.96 0.89 2.44
CA SER A 583 18.21 0.42 3.04
C SER A 583 17.94 -0.73 4.02
N ASP A 584 17.25 -1.76 3.55
CA ASP A 584 16.88 -2.94 4.35
C ASP A 584 17.96 -4.04 4.30
N ALA A 585 17.68 -5.20 4.92
CA ALA A 585 18.69 -6.22 5.18
C ALA A 585 19.47 -6.66 3.93
N ARG A 586 18.83 -6.67 2.75
CA ARG A 586 19.48 -6.99 1.47
C ARG A 586 20.67 -6.10 1.15
N LEU A 587 20.64 -4.85 1.61
CA LEU A 587 21.60 -3.81 1.27
C LEU A 587 22.68 -3.61 2.35
N TRP A 588 22.66 -4.38 3.44
CA TRP A 588 23.60 -4.23 4.57
C TRP A 588 24.92 -4.98 4.36
N ALA A 589 25.68 -4.61 3.32
CA ALA A 589 26.92 -5.30 2.95
C ALA A 589 28.08 -5.21 3.97
N ASN A 590 28.08 -4.19 4.85
CA ASN A 590 29.21 -3.85 5.73
C ASN A 590 28.89 -4.01 7.23
N GLY A 591 28.08 -4.98 7.65
CA GLY A 591 27.54 -4.97 9.01
C GLY A 591 28.61 -4.77 10.12
N ASN A 592 28.18 -4.14 11.21
CA ASN A 592 28.69 -4.14 12.58
C ASN A 592 30.20 -3.95 12.92
N GLY A 593 31.12 -3.61 12.02
CA GLY A 593 32.49 -3.38 12.50
C GLY A 593 33.54 -2.89 11.52
N ASN A 594 34.05 -1.68 11.78
CA ASN A 594 35.29 -1.20 11.17
C ASN A 594 36.57 -1.69 11.91
N ARG A 595 36.51 -2.78 12.68
CA ARG A 595 37.68 -3.37 13.38
C ARG A 595 37.56 -4.89 13.58
N GLY A 596 38.04 -5.65 12.59
CA GLY A 596 38.69 -6.96 12.78
C GLY A 596 37.94 -8.03 13.57
N GLY A 597 37.12 -8.80 12.85
CA GLY A 597 36.32 -9.94 13.29
C GLY A 597 34.92 -9.75 12.74
N VAL A 598 34.43 -10.60 11.83
CA VAL A 598 33.15 -10.34 11.13
C VAL A 598 31.96 -10.89 11.95
N PRO A 599 31.21 -10.00 12.63
CA PRO A 599 29.75 -10.01 12.64
C PRO A 599 29.22 -8.88 11.77
N GLY A 600 28.30 -9.17 10.84
CA GLY A 600 27.69 -8.15 9.99
C GLY A 600 27.38 -8.59 8.57
N GLY A 601 26.28 -9.31 8.38
CA GLY A 601 25.76 -9.69 7.06
C GLY A 601 24.34 -9.13 6.83
N PRO A 602 23.65 -9.58 5.76
CA PRO A 602 22.30 -9.15 5.42
C PRO A 602 21.25 -9.76 6.35
N TYR A 603 21.35 -9.49 7.65
CA TYR A 603 20.47 -10.01 8.68
C TYR A 603 20.41 -9.06 9.88
N LEU A 604 19.38 -9.24 10.71
CA LEU A 604 19.18 -8.57 11.98
C LEU A 604 19.43 -9.54 13.13
N GLU A 605 20.39 -9.26 14.01
CA GLU A 605 20.60 -10.07 15.21
C GLU A 605 19.51 -9.80 16.26
N ARG A 606 19.02 -10.86 16.91
CA ARG A 606 18.01 -10.77 17.98
C ARG A 606 18.32 -9.72 19.03
N LYS A 607 19.59 -9.61 19.45
CA LYS A 607 20.04 -8.68 20.49
C LYS A 607 19.88 -7.19 20.14
N MET A 608 19.65 -6.86 18.87
CA MET A 608 19.43 -5.49 18.41
C MET A 608 17.97 -5.08 18.43
N LEU A 609 17.03 -6.03 18.60
CA LEU A 609 15.61 -5.75 18.67
C LEU A 609 15.31 -4.87 19.90
N ILE A 610 14.63 -3.76 19.66
CA ILE A 610 14.13 -2.86 20.70
C ILE A 610 12.70 -3.25 21.07
N GLY A 611 11.86 -3.56 20.07
CA GLY A 611 10.46 -3.92 20.32
C GLY A 611 9.58 -3.95 19.07
N LYS A 612 8.28 -4.11 19.28
CA LYS A 612 7.26 -4.15 18.23
C LYS A 612 6.58 -2.80 18.08
N ALA A 613 6.46 -2.28 16.86
CA ALA A 613 5.61 -1.13 16.57
C ALA A 613 4.14 -1.54 16.68
N VAL A 614 3.36 -0.84 17.50
CA VAL A 614 1.97 -1.24 17.83
C VAL A 614 0.94 -0.32 17.18
N CYS A 615 1.13 0.99 17.26
CA CYS A 615 0.21 1.95 16.66
C CYS A 615 0.92 3.22 16.21
N VAL A 616 0.37 3.84 15.17
CA VAL A 616 0.59 5.25 14.86
C VAL A 616 -0.39 6.03 15.73
N TYR A 617 0.11 6.58 16.84
CA TYR A 617 -0.71 7.34 17.79
C TYR A 617 -0.76 8.83 17.45
N TRP A 618 0.11 9.29 16.56
CA TRP A 618 0.14 10.67 16.08
C TRP A 618 0.75 10.74 14.66
N PRO A 619 -0.06 10.57 13.60
CA PRO A 619 0.42 10.49 12.22
C PRO A 619 1.02 11.83 11.73
N HIS A 620 0.42 12.97 12.12
CA HIS A 620 0.89 14.37 12.02
C HIS A 620 -0.30 15.27 12.43
N SER A 621 -0.08 16.56 12.72
CA SER A 621 -1.18 17.48 13.07
C SER A 621 -1.83 18.13 11.84
N PHE A 622 -3.16 18.26 11.83
CA PHE A 622 -3.83 19.19 10.93
C PHE A 622 -3.53 20.63 11.35
N ASP A 623 -3.53 21.56 10.38
CA ASP A 623 -3.37 22.98 10.66
C ASP A 623 -4.68 23.70 10.92
N LYS A 624 -5.81 23.04 10.75
CA LYS A 624 -7.15 23.57 11.00
C LYS A 624 -8.03 22.51 11.64
N VAL A 625 -9.04 22.95 12.40
CA VAL A 625 -10.09 22.03 12.85
C VAL A 625 -10.87 21.56 11.61
N PRO A 626 -11.02 20.22 11.39
CA PRO A 626 -11.76 19.70 10.25
C PRO A 626 -13.13 20.35 10.08
N GLY A 627 -13.47 20.75 8.85
CA GLY A 627 -14.73 21.45 8.55
C GLY A 627 -14.74 22.94 8.89
N THR A 628 -13.60 23.53 9.25
CA THR A 628 -13.49 24.96 9.59
C THR A 628 -12.27 25.61 8.93
N SER A 629 -12.26 26.95 8.87
CA SER A 629 -11.08 27.73 8.50
C SER A 629 -10.12 27.97 9.67
N LEU A 630 -10.44 27.47 10.87
CA LEU A 630 -9.84 27.89 12.14
C LEU A 630 -8.50 27.16 12.38
N PRO A 631 -7.37 27.88 12.41
CA PRO A 631 -6.07 27.24 12.47
C PRO A 631 -5.78 26.65 13.86
N PHE A 632 -5.38 25.37 13.90
CA PHE A 632 -4.98 24.68 15.13
C PHE A 632 -3.84 23.70 14.83
N PRO A 633 -2.56 24.14 14.87
CA PRO A 633 -1.39 23.39 14.39
C PRO A 633 -1.03 22.13 15.20
N LEU A 634 -1.84 21.78 16.20
CA LEU A 634 -1.70 20.59 17.05
C LEU A 634 -2.94 19.71 16.97
N PHE A 635 -3.84 19.91 16.00
CA PHE A 635 -5.04 19.08 15.92
C PHE A 635 -4.62 17.69 15.49
N PRO A 636 -4.83 16.63 16.30
CA PRO A 636 -4.43 15.30 15.88
C PRO A 636 -5.20 14.90 14.63
N ASN A 637 -4.50 14.38 13.62
CA ASN A 637 -5.17 13.69 12.51
C ASN A 637 -5.65 12.31 13.01
N VAL A 638 -6.76 12.32 13.76
CA VAL A 638 -7.36 11.13 14.38
C VAL A 638 -7.79 10.11 13.31
N GLY A 639 -8.14 10.57 12.10
CA GLY A 639 -8.53 9.71 10.98
C GLY A 639 -7.39 8.80 10.49
N ASP A 640 -6.14 9.24 10.61
CA ASP A 640 -4.97 8.44 10.22
C ASP A 640 -4.33 7.68 11.40
N MET A 641 -4.85 7.83 12.63
CA MET A 641 -4.43 6.99 13.76
C MET A 641 -4.85 5.55 13.51
N ARG A 642 -3.89 4.62 13.59
CA ARG A 642 -4.12 3.23 13.23
C ARG A 642 -3.18 2.30 13.98
N LEU A 643 -3.62 1.05 14.15
CA LEU A 643 -2.73 -0.02 14.55
C LEU A 643 -1.72 -0.28 13.43
N VAL A 644 -0.47 -0.50 13.80
CA VAL A 644 0.55 -0.93 12.84
C VAL A 644 0.22 -2.38 12.47
N ARG A 645 -0.02 -2.59 11.18
CA ARG A 645 -0.36 -3.88 10.60
C ARG A 645 0.76 -4.36 9.70
#